data_AF-A0A9E2KKJ0-F1
#
_entry.id   AF-A0A9E2KKJ0-F1
#
_cell.length_a   1.000
_cell.length_b   1.000
_cell.length_c   1.000
_cell.angle_alpha   90.00
_cell.angle_beta   90.00
_cell.angle_gamma   90.00
#
_symmetry.space_group_name_H-M   'P 1'
#
loop_
_entity.id
_entity.type
_entity.pdbx_description
1 polymer ?
#
loop_
_entity_poly.entity_id
_entity_poly.type
_entity_poly.pdbx_seq_one_letter_code
_entity_poly.pdbx_strand_id
1 'polypeptide(L)'
;MKRRAVFRALPVCLALLLALLAAGCAAQTRENPSITEIRQLDGQTIGVMTGSTFDQHTDTYIHDAEKAYYTSYADMALAVEEGKIAGFLMDEPMARVLCAENPAVTRLKEYLTEDGYAFAFPKTEKGALLRDQMNEFLARIEADGTLAEIEEIWFGTDESLQVVEDWTALPAENGTLEFAAKASSAPFAYIKDGGTVGYDVDIMVRFCKEYGYGMNLHNVELTSFIAGIEAGKYDLGAAGFTVTEERAEKVYFSEPDYRGGIVVVVAAPQAGAARFETLADFEGTTLGGLTGTYQDQLAKSVIPGIEIQYYDDLASMMLALGNGYIDGALNDMPLAKLAVARQPNLTIFPETLAPDSYGIGLAKDSPLTEPVSEIVERFRADGTLDALEAKWLGADETAKTIELEAYDASNGVLRYAHDPSMEPMSYVGEGGESLGYEVELAALIAKELGMELEITQANFNALMPMLVSDRADMVSGSISITEERKQSIDFAPAHYTGGVVLMVRSEDLGLAAAAEEDAGVWAGLRESFRRTFLEENRWQMILSGLGVTVVISLCAAAAGTVLGFGLCMVRRSRYRAASVLAAALIRLIQGIPSLVLLMVLYYIVFASTRLSGVVIAILAFSINFGVYVSEMIRTGIDAVDRGQWEAAAALGFGRAKTFTKIIAPQAARHILPVYKGELISMVKMTSVVGYIAVEDLTKATDLIRSRTFEAFFPLIVTTVLYFLLAWALTSLLQLAELRIDPKRRP
;
A
#
# COMPACT_ATOMS: atom_id res chain seq x y z
N MET A 1 -6.24 -50.08 -0.94
CA MET A 1 -5.36 -49.33 -1.87
C MET A 1 -5.84 -47.92 -2.25
N LYS A 2 -7.15 -47.60 -2.29
CA LYS A 2 -7.64 -46.29 -2.80
C LYS A 2 -7.42 -45.06 -1.89
N ARG A 3 -7.25 -45.22 -0.56
CA ARG A 3 -7.03 -44.08 0.36
C ARG A 3 -5.66 -43.41 0.26
N ARG A 4 -4.61 -44.14 -0.19
CA ARG A 4 -3.24 -43.58 -0.34
C ARG A 4 -3.06 -42.77 -1.64
N ALA A 5 -3.91 -42.99 -2.64
CA ALA A 5 -3.83 -42.26 -3.91
C ALA A 5 -4.38 -40.83 -3.81
N VAL A 6 -5.46 -40.62 -3.04
CA VAL A 6 -6.06 -39.29 -2.84
C VAL A 6 -5.13 -38.36 -2.05
N PHE A 7 -4.44 -38.87 -1.02
CA PHE A 7 -3.44 -38.09 -0.26
C PHE A 7 -2.17 -37.77 -1.06
N ARG A 8 -1.81 -38.58 -2.06
CA ARG A 8 -0.66 -38.31 -2.95
C ARG A 8 -0.99 -37.36 -4.10
N ALA A 9 -2.26 -37.28 -4.51
CA ALA A 9 -2.71 -36.38 -5.57
C ALA A 9 -2.93 -34.93 -5.08
N LEU A 10 -3.12 -34.72 -3.78
CA LEU A 10 -3.35 -33.40 -3.17
C LEU A 10 -2.22 -32.39 -3.44
N PRO A 11 -0.93 -32.69 -3.17
CA PRO A 11 0.15 -31.75 -3.49
C PRO A 11 0.30 -31.53 -5.00
N VAL A 12 -0.04 -32.51 -5.83
CA VAL A 12 0.04 -32.41 -7.29
C VAL A 12 -1.05 -31.50 -7.86
N CYS A 13 -2.29 -31.63 -7.39
CA CYS A 13 -3.39 -30.76 -7.80
C CYS A 13 -3.22 -29.33 -7.27
N LEU A 14 -2.71 -29.16 -6.04
CA LEU A 14 -2.38 -27.85 -5.49
C LEU A 14 -1.23 -27.19 -6.26
N ALA A 15 -0.18 -27.96 -6.58
CA ALA A 15 0.93 -27.48 -7.40
C ALA A 15 0.51 -27.15 -8.84
N LEU A 16 -0.41 -27.91 -9.44
CA LEU A 16 -0.96 -27.61 -10.77
C LEU A 16 -1.83 -26.34 -10.75
N LEU A 17 -2.64 -26.13 -9.72
CA LEU A 17 -3.44 -24.91 -9.56
C LEU A 17 -2.53 -23.69 -9.33
N LEU A 18 -1.50 -23.82 -8.49
CA LEU A 18 -0.49 -22.79 -8.25
C LEU A 18 0.36 -22.51 -9.50
N ALA A 19 0.71 -23.53 -10.28
CA ALA A 19 1.44 -23.37 -11.54
C ALA A 19 0.60 -22.68 -12.63
N LEU A 20 -0.71 -22.95 -12.69
CA LEU A 20 -1.64 -22.25 -13.58
C LEU A 20 -1.81 -20.77 -13.20
N LEU A 21 -1.79 -20.46 -11.90
CA LEU A 21 -1.82 -19.08 -11.38
C LEU A 21 -0.50 -18.34 -11.62
N ALA A 22 0.64 -19.04 -11.51
CA ALA A 22 1.97 -18.48 -11.79
C ALA A 22 2.25 -18.26 -13.28
N ALA A 23 1.66 -19.06 -14.17
CA ALA A 23 1.82 -18.90 -15.62
C ALA A 23 1.20 -17.60 -16.17
N GLY A 24 0.33 -16.93 -15.40
CA GLY A 24 -0.23 -15.62 -15.75
C GLY A 24 0.74 -14.44 -15.59
N CYS A 25 1.91 -14.62 -14.96
CA CYS A 25 2.87 -13.55 -14.67
C CYS A 25 4.06 -13.48 -15.64
N ALA A 26 4.16 -14.38 -16.62
CA ALA A 26 5.33 -14.48 -17.49
C ALA A 26 5.13 -13.72 -18.82
N ALA A 27 5.04 -12.40 -18.76
CA ALA A 27 5.17 -11.54 -19.94
C ALA A 27 5.80 -10.20 -19.55
N GLN A 28 7.10 -10.20 -19.27
CA GLN A 28 7.90 -8.98 -19.22
C GLN A 28 8.95 -9.06 -20.32
N THR A 29 8.83 -8.14 -21.28
CA THR A 29 9.77 -7.87 -22.35
C THR A 29 11.09 -7.37 -21.76
N ARG A 30 12.20 -7.95 -22.20
CA ARG A 30 13.55 -7.51 -21.84
C ARG A 30 13.84 -6.15 -22.45
N GLU A 31 13.86 -5.12 -21.63
CA GLU A 31 14.63 -3.88 -21.89
C GLU A 31 15.93 -3.90 -21.08
N ASN A 32 16.95 -3.20 -21.59
CA ASN A 32 18.27 -3.12 -20.97
C ASN A 32 18.13 -2.48 -19.58
N PRO A 33 18.47 -3.17 -18.47
CA PRO A 33 18.20 -2.65 -17.13
C PRO A 33 19.04 -1.41 -16.85
N SER A 34 18.41 -0.38 -16.29
CA SER A 34 19.09 0.79 -15.76
C SER A 34 19.97 0.38 -14.56
N ILE A 35 21.16 0.99 -14.45
CA ILE A 35 22.08 0.74 -13.33
C ILE A 35 21.62 1.59 -12.14
N THR A 36 21.30 0.95 -11.03
CA THR A 36 20.73 1.56 -9.81
C THR A 36 21.52 1.24 -8.54
N GLU A 37 22.45 0.28 -8.57
CA GLU A 37 23.31 -0.09 -7.44
C GLU A 37 24.73 -0.46 -7.89
N ILE A 38 25.71 -0.32 -6.99
CA ILE A 38 27.14 -0.46 -7.32
C ILE A 38 27.48 -1.86 -7.85
N ARG A 39 26.83 -2.92 -7.31
CA ARG A 39 27.08 -4.31 -7.72
C ARG A 39 26.79 -4.60 -9.20
N GLN A 40 25.90 -3.83 -9.82
CA GLN A 40 25.59 -4.00 -11.24
C GLN A 40 26.73 -3.55 -12.16
N LEU A 41 27.76 -2.90 -11.60
CA LEU A 41 28.96 -2.47 -12.31
C LEU A 41 30.05 -3.56 -12.34
N ASP A 42 29.86 -4.67 -11.62
CA ASP A 42 30.81 -5.79 -11.63
C ASP A 42 30.96 -6.34 -13.06
N GLY A 43 32.22 -6.49 -13.51
CA GLY A 43 32.55 -6.95 -14.86
C GLY A 43 32.32 -5.93 -15.99
N GLN A 44 31.90 -4.70 -15.69
CA GLN A 44 31.65 -3.64 -16.68
C GLN A 44 32.90 -2.79 -16.95
N THR A 45 32.87 -2.02 -18.04
CA THR A 45 33.90 -1.00 -18.30
C THR A 45 33.61 0.28 -17.50
N ILE A 46 34.54 0.69 -16.63
CA ILE A 46 34.40 1.83 -15.72
C ILE A 46 35.37 2.94 -16.10
N GLY A 47 34.87 4.17 -16.19
CA GLY A 47 35.68 5.36 -16.41
C GLY A 47 36.47 5.73 -15.15
N VAL A 48 37.76 5.99 -15.31
CA VAL A 48 38.67 6.37 -14.22
C VAL A 48 39.42 7.64 -14.59
N MET A 49 39.39 8.63 -13.70
CA MET A 49 40.16 9.87 -13.84
C MET A 49 41.67 9.58 -13.66
N THR A 50 42.47 9.96 -14.64
CA THR A 50 43.92 9.72 -14.64
C THR A 50 44.61 10.40 -13.46
N GLY A 51 45.35 9.65 -12.65
CA GLY A 51 46.09 10.16 -11.49
C GLY A 51 45.24 10.44 -10.24
N SER A 52 43.97 10.02 -10.23
CA SER A 52 43.08 10.07 -9.07
C SER A 52 43.18 8.82 -8.19
N THR A 53 42.64 8.89 -6.98
CA THR A 53 42.47 7.72 -6.10
C THR A 53 41.38 6.76 -6.60
N PHE A 54 40.54 7.17 -7.56
CA PHE A 54 39.48 6.33 -8.12
C PHE A 54 39.99 5.07 -8.81
N ASP A 55 41.24 5.06 -9.27
CA ASP A 55 41.88 3.86 -9.82
C ASP A 55 41.90 2.71 -8.79
N GLN A 56 42.33 3.01 -7.57
CA GLN A 56 42.38 2.07 -6.46
C GLN A 56 40.98 1.78 -5.91
N HIS A 57 40.10 2.78 -5.86
CA HIS A 57 38.73 2.58 -5.38
C HIS A 57 37.92 1.69 -6.34
N THR A 58 38.07 1.83 -7.65
CA THR A 58 37.43 0.91 -8.62
C THR A 58 37.86 -0.53 -8.37
N ASP A 59 39.16 -0.79 -8.19
CA ASP A 59 39.66 -2.16 -7.90
C ASP A 59 39.17 -2.72 -6.56
N THR A 60 38.88 -1.83 -5.59
CA THR A 60 38.45 -2.21 -4.24
C THR A 60 36.96 -2.51 -4.18
N TYR A 61 36.14 -1.72 -4.88
CA TYR A 61 34.69 -1.69 -4.69
C TYR A 61 33.89 -2.24 -5.88
N ILE A 62 34.49 -2.37 -7.07
CA ILE A 62 33.82 -2.90 -8.27
C ILE A 62 34.62 -4.11 -8.77
N HIS A 63 34.02 -5.30 -8.68
CA HIS A 63 34.72 -6.55 -8.97
C HIS A 63 34.85 -6.78 -10.47
N ASP A 64 36.02 -7.25 -10.92
CA ASP A 64 36.30 -7.60 -12.32
C ASP A 64 36.09 -6.45 -13.34
N ALA A 65 36.12 -5.19 -12.89
CA ALA A 65 35.94 -4.02 -13.75
C ALA A 65 37.07 -3.82 -14.79
N GLU A 66 36.71 -3.45 -16.01
CA GLU A 66 37.67 -3.00 -17.04
C GLU A 66 37.83 -1.47 -16.96
N LYS A 67 39.03 -0.96 -16.67
CA LYS A 67 39.26 0.48 -16.48
C LYS A 67 39.56 1.20 -17.80
N ALA A 68 38.77 2.23 -18.10
CA ALA A 68 39.00 3.18 -19.19
C ALA A 68 39.44 4.54 -18.62
N TYR A 69 40.58 5.06 -19.04
CA TYR A 69 41.18 6.26 -18.45
C TYR A 69 40.82 7.54 -19.20
N TYR A 70 40.43 8.56 -18.45
CA TYR A 70 40.06 9.88 -18.95
C TYR A 70 40.80 10.99 -18.21
N THR A 71 40.81 12.20 -18.78
CA THR A 71 41.40 13.41 -18.17
C THR A 71 40.37 14.51 -17.89
N SER A 72 39.08 14.24 -18.13
CA SER A 72 37.96 15.19 -18.02
C SER A 72 36.68 14.47 -17.60
N TYR A 73 35.93 15.03 -16.64
CA TYR A 73 34.63 14.49 -16.23
C TYR A 73 33.55 14.67 -17.31
N ALA A 74 33.66 15.71 -18.15
CA ALA A 74 32.75 15.91 -19.27
C ALA A 74 32.89 14.80 -20.32
N ASP A 75 34.13 14.36 -20.60
CA ASP A 75 34.40 13.26 -21.53
C ASP A 75 33.90 11.91 -20.96
N MET A 76 34.00 11.72 -19.64
CA MET A 76 33.46 10.54 -18.97
C MET A 76 31.92 10.54 -18.97
N ALA A 77 31.28 11.67 -18.72
CA ALA A 77 29.82 11.80 -18.80
C ALA A 77 29.29 11.52 -20.20
N LEU A 78 29.95 12.06 -21.24
CA LEU A 78 29.62 11.76 -22.63
C LEU A 78 29.86 10.28 -22.97
N ALA A 79 30.93 9.66 -22.44
CA ALA A 79 31.19 8.25 -22.66
C ALA A 79 30.17 7.33 -21.98
N VAL A 80 29.59 7.74 -20.83
CA VAL A 80 28.45 7.06 -20.21
C VAL A 80 27.20 7.20 -21.07
N GLU A 81 26.90 8.42 -21.55
CA GLU A 81 25.77 8.69 -22.44
C GLU A 81 25.84 7.88 -23.75
N GLU A 82 27.02 7.77 -24.35
CA GLU A 82 27.27 6.99 -25.57
C GLU A 82 27.35 5.47 -25.31
N GLY A 83 27.24 5.02 -24.06
CA GLY A 83 27.33 3.62 -23.66
C GLY A 83 28.72 3.00 -23.84
N LYS A 84 29.77 3.82 -23.90
CA LYS A 84 31.19 3.37 -24.00
C LYS A 84 31.75 2.89 -22.66
N ILE A 85 31.22 3.42 -21.55
CA ILE A 85 31.50 2.99 -20.17
C ILE A 85 30.18 2.90 -19.41
N ALA A 86 30.09 2.00 -18.43
CA ALA A 86 28.87 1.77 -17.64
C ALA A 86 28.66 2.81 -16.53
N GLY A 87 29.75 3.42 -16.08
CA GLY A 87 29.75 4.49 -15.07
C GLY A 87 31.17 4.94 -14.75
N PHE A 88 31.31 5.97 -13.93
CA PHE A 88 32.59 6.44 -13.41
C PHE A 88 32.45 6.96 -11.97
N LEU A 89 33.55 6.93 -11.23
CA LEU A 89 33.61 7.38 -9.83
C LEU A 89 33.84 8.89 -9.77
N MET A 90 33.17 9.56 -8.84
CA MET A 90 33.30 11.00 -8.62
C MET A 90 32.94 11.36 -7.18
N ASP A 91 33.52 12.44 -6.66
CA ASP A 91 33.11 13.04 -5.39
C ASP A 91 31.64 13.52 -5.46
N GLU A 92 30.82 13.19 -4.47
CA GLU A 92 29.37 13.43 -4.49
C GLU A 92 28.94 14.88 -4.79
N PRO A 93 29.58 15.92 -4.22
CA PRO A 93 29.20 17.30 -4.51
C PRO A 93 29.39 17.64 -5.97
N MET A 94 30.48 17.16 -6.55
CA MET A 94 30.79 17.38 -7.96
C MET A 94 29.87 16.55 -8.86
N ALA A 95 29.52 15.32 -8.45
CA ALA A 95 28.54 14.49 -9.14
C ALA A 95 27.16 15.14 -9.16
N ARG A 96 26.73 15.76 -8.06
CA ARG A 96 25.47 16.52 -7.97
C ARG A 96 25.44 17.69 -8.96
N VAL A 97 26.51 18.48 -9.04
CA VAL A 97 26.62 19.58 -10.03
C VAL A 97 26.61 19.02 -11.45
N LEU A 98 27.41 17.99 -11.73
CA LEU A 98 27.49 17.38 -13.05
C LEU A 98 26.15 16.82 -13.53
N CYS A 99 25.40 16.14 -12.65
CA CYS A 99 24.07 15.61 -12.99
C CYS A 99 23.01 16.71 -13.13
N ALA A 100 23.18 17.85 -12.45
CA ALA A 100 22.30 19.01 -12.65
C ALA A 100 22.54 19.67 -14.01
N GLU A 101 23.80 19.74 -14.45
CA GLU A 101 24.18 20.31 -15.75
C GLU A 101 23.98 19.36 -16.93
N ASN A 102 24.04 18.04 -16.69
CA ASN A 102 23.92 17.01 -17.71
C ASN A 102 22.79 16.00 -17.39
N PRO A 103 21.60 16.14 -18.00
CA PRO A 103 20.46 15.26 -17.74
C PRO A 103 20.63 13.84 -18.27
N ALA A 104 21.66 13.56 -19.09
CA ALA A 104 21.93 12.22 -19.62
C ALA A 104 22.60 11.28 -18.60
N VAL A 105 23.07 11.81 -17.46
CA VAL A 105 23.73 11.04 -16.41
C VAL A 105 23.08 11.31 -15.05
N THR A 106 23.07 10.30 -14.19
CA THR A 106 22.62 10.41 -12.80
C THR A 106 23.63 9.79 -11.86
N ARG A 107 23.49 10.00 -10.55
CA ARG A 107 24.38 9.44 -9.54
C ARG A 107 23.66 8.39 -8.70
N LEU A 108 24.37 7.33 -8.33
CA LEU A 108 23.89 6.38 -7.34
C LEU A 108 23.81 7.06 -5.96
N LYS A 109 22.80 6.68 -5.18
CA LYS A 109 22.62 7.19 -3.79
C LYS A 109 23.60 6.55 -2.81
N GLU A 110 24.11 5.37 -3.14
CA GLU A 110 25.09 4.64 -2.33
C GLU A 110 26.47 5.27 -2.47
N TYR A 111 27.11 5.54 -1.33
CA TYR A 111 28.50 5.97 -1.25
C TYR A 111 29.45 4.75 -1.27
N LEU A 112 30.51 4.82 -2.05
CA LEU A 112 31.62 3.86 -2.03
C LEU A 112 32.48 4.01 -0.77
N THR A 113 32.63 5.25 -0.30
CA THR A 113 33.42 5.64 0.88
C THR A 113 32.66 6.70 1.67
N GLU A 114 32.86 6.78 2.99
CA GLU A 114 32.48 7.96 3.75
C GLU A 114 33.76 8.74 4.06
N ASP A 115 34.00 9.81 3.32
CA ASP A 115 35.23 10.60 3.39
C ASP A 115 34.98 11.97 4.03
N GLY A 116 36.04 12.52 4.63
CA GLY A 116 36.07 13.89 5.13
C GLY A 116 36.97 14.74 4.25
N TYR A 117 36.48 15.90 3.82
CA TYR A 117 37.28 16.97 3.22
C TYR A 117 37.69 17.91 4.34
N ALA A 118 38.91 18.45 4.29
CA ALA A 118 39.44 19.30 5.37
C ALA A 118 40.48 20.29 4.87
N PHE A 119 40.67 21.38 5.63
CA PHE A 119 41.75 22.33 5.43
C PHE A 119 43.08 21.72 5.84
N ALA A 120 44.12 21.96 5.05
CA ALA A 120 45.49 21.50 5.28
C ALA A 120 46.37 22.65 5.80
N PHE A 121 47.23 22.33 6.77
CA PHE A 121 48.13 23.28 7.44
C PHE A 121 49.56 22.71 7.53
N PRO A 122 50.60 23.56 7.50
CA PRO A 122 51.98 23.10 7.66
C PRO A 122 52.21 22.53 9.07
N LYS A 123 53.05 21.50 9.21
CA LYS A 123 53.44 20.93 10.52
C LYS A 123 54.44 21.82 11.28
N THR A 124 53.99 23.02 11.61
CA THR A 124 54.72 24.04 12.37
C THR A 124 53.86 24.50 13.56
N GLU A 125 54.46 25.22 14.52
CA GLU A 125 53.70 25.80 15.64
C GLU A 125 52.60 26.77 15.15
N LYS A 126 52.90 27.57 14.11
CA LYS A 126 51.92 28.48 13.48
C LYS A 126 50.79 27.69 12.81
N GLY A 127 51.12 26.62 12.08
CA GLY A 127 50.12 25.77 11.41
C GLY A 127 49.24 25.00 12.40
N ALA A 128 49.78 24.54 13.52
CA ALA A 128 49.00 23.91 14.59
C ALA A 128 48.01 24.91 15.23
N LEU A 129 48.46 26.15 15.49
CA LEU A 129 47.59 27.21 15.99
C LEU A 129 46.43 27.52 15.04
N LEU A 130 46.73 27.69 13.74
CA LEU A 130 45.72 27.96 12.72
C LEU A 130 44.73 26.81 12.55
N ARG A 131 45.21 25.55 12.61
CA ARG A 131 44.34 24.37 12.62
C ARG A 131 43.38 24.41 13.81
N ASP A 132 43.88 24.67 15.01
CA ASP A 132 43.05 24.68 16.22
C ASP A 132 42.00 25.79 16.18
N GLN A 133 42.35 26.97 15.66
CA GLN A 133 41.40 28.05 15.40
C GLN A 133 40.36 27.66 14.35
N MET A 134 40.78 27.02 13.26
CA MET A 134 39.85 26.54 12.22
C MET A 134 38.89 25.49 12.78
N ASN A 135 39.36 24.57 13.62
CA ASN A 135 38.49 23.57 14.25
C ASN A 135 37.45 24.20 15.18
N GLU A 136 37.84 25.21 15.97
CA GLU A 136 36.92 25.98 16.81
C GLU A 136 35.89 26.75 15.95
N PHE A 137 36.34 27.35 14.85
CA PHE A 137 35.49 28.04 13.89
C PHE A 137 34.45 27.09 13.26
N LEU A 138 34.91 25.97 12.69
CA LEU A 138 34.07 24.95 12.05
C LEU A 138 33.03 24.39 13.02
N ALA A 139 33.44 24.02 14.23
CA ALA A 139 32.51 23.47 15.24
C ALA A 139 31.39 24.46 15.61
N ARG A 140 31.68 25.77 15.60
CA ARG A 140 30.65 26.79 15.88
C ARG A 140 29.71 26.99 14.70
N ILE A 141 30.24 27.15 13.48
CA ILE A 141 29.39 27.36 12.30
C ILE A 141 28.57 26.12 11.93
N GLU A 142 29.03 24.93 12.33
CA GLU A 142 28.24 23.71 12.28
C GLU A 142 27.08 23.76 13.30
N ALA A 143 27.36 24.16 14.55
CA ALA A 143 26.36 24.19 15.61
C ALA A 143 25.26 25.26 15.44
N ASP A 144 25.56 26.37 14.77
CA ASP A 144 24.59 27.46 14.52
C ASP A 144 23.88 27.37 13.16
N GLY A 145 24.21 26.36 12.34
CA GLY A 145 23.60 26.11 11.04
C GLY A 145 24.20 26.92 9.88
N THR A 146 25.18 27.80 10.14
CA THR A 146 25.85 28.59 9.10
C THR A 146 26.57 27.69 8.09
N LEU A 147 27.14 26.56 8.53
CA LEU A 147 27.79 25.61 7.63
C LEU A 147 26.79 24.99 6.65
N ALA A 148 25.58 24.65 7.11
CA ALA A 148 24.51 24.13 6.26
C ALA A 148 24.01 25.18 5.24
N GLU A 149 23.96 26.46 5.62
CA GLU A 149 23.66 27.57 4.70
C GLU A 149 24.72 27.68 3.59
N ILE A 150 26.01 27.61 3.97
CA ILE A 150 27.13 27.65 3.00
C ILE A 150 27.02 26.44 2.04
N GLU A 151 26.71 25.25 2.54
CA GLU A 151 26.48 24.07 1.71
C GLU A 151 25.30 24.24 0.73
N GLU A 152 24.18 24.81 1.19
CA GLU A 152 23.01 25.07 0.35
C GLU A 152 23.33 26.05 -0.78
N ILE A 153 24.11 27.11 -0.49
CA ILE A 153 24.54 28.09 -1.49
C ILE A 153 25.47 27.45 -2.53
N TRP A 154 26.55 26.81 -2.08
CA TRP A 154 27.63 26.40 -2.98
C TRP A 154 27.36 25.06 -3.66
N PHE A 155 26.50 24.21 -3.08
CA PHE A 155 26.10 22.95 -3.70
C PHE A 155 24.68 22.97 -4.29
N GLY A 156 23.97 24.10 -4.14
CA GLY A 156 22.70 24.36 -4.81
C GLY A 156 22.84 24.84 -6.26
N THR A 157 21.70 25.03 -6.92
CA THR A 157 21.62 25.44 -8.34
C THR A 157 21.34 26.93 -8.56
N ASP A 158 21.10 27.70 -7.49
CA ASP A 158 20.84 29.14 -7.58
C ASP A 158 22.17 29.91 -7.66
N GLU A 159 22.62 30.17 -8.89
CA GLU A 159 23.84 30.93 -9.14
C GLU A 159 23.81 32.37 -8.57
N SER A 160 22.63 32.93 -8.28
CA SER A 160 22.53 34.30 -7.75
C SER A 160 23.01 34.40 -6.30
N LEU A 161 23.00 33.29 -5.56
CA LEU A 161 23.44 33.21 -4.17
C LEU A 161 24.94 32.91 -4.06
N GLN A 162 25.55 32.34 -5.10
CA GLN A 162 26.96 31.94 -5.14
C GLN A 162 27.89 33.14 -5.35
N VAL A 163 28.02 33.96 -4.30
CA VAL A 163 28.84 35.16 -4.23
C VAL A 163 29.69 35.11 -2.95
N VAL A 164 30.99 35.37 -3.07
CA VAL A 164 31.88 35.51 -1.91
C VAL A 164 32.05 37.00 -1.58
N GLU A 165 32.07 37.34 -0.29
CA GLU A 165 32.37 38.70 0.18
C GLU A 165 33.77 39.15 -0.29
N ASP A 166 33.89 40.41 -0.72
CA ASP A 166 35.19 40.97 -1.14
C ASP A 166 36.17 41.00 0.05
N TRP A 167 37.18 40.14 -0.01
CA TRP A 167 38.14 39.94 1.05
C TRP A 167 39.34 40.92 1.02
N THR A 168 39.38 41.85 0.06
CA THR A 168 40.45 42.86 -0.03
C THR A 168 40.42 43.88 1.12
N ALA A 169 39.28 44.00 1.81
CA ALA A 169 39.06 44.92 2.93
C ALA A 169 39.08 44.23 4.32
N LEU A 170 39.55 42.97 4.41
CA LEU A 170 39.64 42.26 5.68
C LEU A 170 40.60 42.97 6.67
N PRO A 171 40.32 42.91 7.99
CA PRO A 171 40.96 43.75 9.00
C PRO A 171 42.48 43.57 9.14
N ALA A 172 43.01 42.36 8.84
CA ALA A 172 44.44 42.02 8.87
C ALA A 172 45.20 42.39 10.17
N GLU A 173 44.50 42.48 11.30
CA GLU A 173 45.05 42.77 12.63
C GLU A 173 46.03 41.69 13.10
N ASN A 174 45.76 40.44 12.73
CA ASN A 174 46.61 39.29 13.03
C ASN A 174 47.54 38.91 11.85
N GLY A 175 47.70 39.80 10.88
CA GLY A 175 48.50 39.61 9.67
C GLY A 175 47.70 39.03 8.49
N THR A 176 48.39 38.73 7.39
CA THR A 176 47.80 38.19 6.16
C THR A 176 48.18 36.73 5.99
N LEU A 177 47.20 35.86 5.73
CA LEU A 177 47.37 34.44 5.49
C LEU A 177 47.56 34.17 3.99
N GLU A 178 48.57 33.36 3.66
CA GLU A 178 48.77 32.85 2.30
C GLU A 178 47.93 31.58 2.11
N PHE A 179 46.74 31.71 1.51
CA PHE A 179 45.76 30.63 1.31
C PHE A 179 45.93 29.98 -0.06
N ALA A 180 46.15 28.66 -0.10
CA ALA A 180 46.22 27.90 -1.34
C ALA A 180 44.88 27.24 -1.65
N ALA A 181 44.37 27.45 -2.86
CA ALA A 181 43.18 26.78 -3.38
C ALA A 181 43.35 26.44 -4.86
N LYS A 182 42.58 25.47 -5.36
CA LYS A 182 42.55 25.15 -6.78
C LYS A 182 41.35 25.82 -7.44
N ALA A 183 41.56 26.93 -8.14
CA ALA A 183 40.49 27.73 -8.77
C ALA A 183 39.89 27.09 -10.05
N SER A 184 40.00 25.77 -10.18
CA SER A 184 39.41 24.95 -11.25
C SER A 184 38.68 23.72 -10.67
N SER A 185 38.26 23.80 -9.40
CA SER A 185 37.55 22.76 -8.66
C SER A 185 36.19 23.28 -8.18
N ALA A 186 35.29 23.64 -9.11
CA ALA A 186 33.91 23.93 -8.73
C ALA A 186 33.26 22.68 -8.10
N PRO A 187 32.41 22.81 -7.06
CA PRO A 187 31.96 24.06 -6.41
C PRO A 187 32.88 24.61 -5.29
N PHE A 188 34.01 23.97 -5.01
CA PHE A 188 34.90 24.30 -3.89
C PHE A 188 35.73 25.58 -4.08
N ALA A 189 36.37 25.72 -5.24
CA ALA A 189 37.05 26.94 -5.66
C ALA A 189 37.10 27.03 -7.19
N TYR A 190 36.58 28.11 -7.76
CA TYR A 190 36.52 28.32 -9.21
C TYR A 190 36.46 29.81 -9.58
N ILE A 191 36.66 30.12 -10.86
CA ILE A 191 36.58 31.49 -11.36
C ILE A 191 35.15 31.81 -11.81
N LYS A 192 34.55 32.86 -11.23
CA LYS A 192 33.25 33.42 -11.60
C LYS A 192 33.35 34.94 -11.66
N ASP A 193 32.85 35.54 -12.73
CA ASP A 193 32.84 37.00 -12.96
C ASP A 193 34.23 37.69 -12.79
N GLY A 194 35.31 36.96 -13.08
CA GLY A 194 36.69 37.45 -12.96
C GLY A 194 37.27 37.41 -11.54
N GLY A 195 36.51 36.94 -10.53
CA GLY A 195 36.97 36.66 -9.17
C GLY A 195 37.02 35.16 -8.88
N THR A 196 37.73 34.77 -7.81
CA THR A 196 37.69 33.38 -7.31
C THR A 196 36.54 33.25 -6.31
N VAL A 197 35.71 32.24 -6.46
CA VAL A 197 34.58 31.96 -5.57
C VAL A 197 34.53 30.48 -5.25
N GLY A 198 33.72 30.07 -4.28
CA GLY A 198 33.50 28.66 -3.95
C GLY A 198 33.39 28.41 -2.46
N TYR A 199 32.95 27.19 -2.12
CA TYR A 199 32.74 26.71 -0.75
C TYR A 199 33.98 26.94 0.15
N ASP A 200 35.16 26.47 -0.28
CA ASP A 200 36.42 26.60 0.48
C ASP A 200 36.79 28.08 0.68
N VAL A 201 36.48 28.92 -0.32
CA VAL A 201 36.80 30.35 -0.32
C VAL A 201 35.87 31.11 0.62
N ASP A 202 34.57 30.81 0.63
CA ASP A 202 33.60 31.44 1.53
C ASP A 202 33.91 31.13 3.00
N ILE A 203 34.16 29.86 3.33
CA ILE A 203 34.60 29.45 4.68
C ILE A 203 35.85 30.22 5.09
N MET A 204 36.84 30.32 4.19
CA MET A 204 38.10 31.00 4.48
C MET A 204 37.92 32.51 4.71
N VAL A 205 37.05 33.17 3.95
CA VAL A 205 36.75 34.60 4.13
C VAL A 205 36.07 34.85 5.46
N ARG A 206 35.10 34.01 5.85
CA ARG A 206 34.41 34.10 7.14
C ARG A 206 35.37 33.83 8.30
N PHE A 207 36.24 32.83 8.18
CA PHE A 207 37.29 32.54 9.15
C PHE A 207 38.23 33.73 9.35
N CYS A 208 38.75 34.31 8.25
CA CYS A 208 39.61 35.48 8.32
C CYS A 208 38.94 36.69 8.96
N LYS A 209 37.68 36.95 8.62
CA LYS A 209 36.89 38.07 9.14
C LYS A 209 36.73 37.98 10.65
N GLU A 210 36.48 36.78 11.15
CA GLU A 210 36.27 36.56 12.58
C GLU A 210 37.56 36.56 13.39
N TYR A 211 38.59 35.89 12.90
CA TYR A 211 39.88 35.78 13.59
C TYR A 211 40.82 36.96 13.27
N GLY A 212 40.36 37.99 12.56
CA GLY A 212 41.11 39.22 12.33
C GLY A 212 42.27 39.09 11.35
N TYR A 213 42.25 38.12 10.43
CA TYR A 213 43.29 37.92 9.42
C TYR A 213 42.93 38.60 8.09
N GLY A 214 43.94 39.00 7.33
CA GLY A 214 43.82 39.24 5.88
C GLY A 214 44.08 37.97 5.09
N MET A 215 43.77 37.94 3.80
CA MET A 215 43.97 36.76 2.95
C MET A 215 44.59 37.11 1.59
N ASN A 216 45.59 36.32 1.18
CA ASN A 216 46.11 36.24 -0.18
C ASN A 216 45.78 34.86 -0.76
N LEU A 217 44.95 34.79 -1.80
CA LEU A 217 44.57 33.54 -2.45
C LEU A 217 45.57 33.18 -3.56
N HIS A 218 46.08 31.95 -3.54
CA HIS A 218 46.96 31.37 -4.55
C HIS A 218 46.25 30.24 -5.28
N ASN A 219 46.04 30.41 -6.59
CA ASN A 219 45.58 29.32 -7.44
C ASN A 219 46.73 28.32 -7.67
N VAL A 220 46.54 27.07 -7.23
CA VAL A 220 47.57 26.02 -7.29
C VAL A 220 47.03 24.72 -7.87
N GLU A 221 47.90 23.97 -8.55
CA GLU A 221 47.59 22.64 -9.06
C GLU A 221 47.74 21.57 -7.97
N LEU A 222 46.88 20.54 -8.01
CA LEU A 222 46.78 19.49 -6.99
C LEU A 222 48.13 18.77 -6.73
N THR A 223 48.90 18.52 -7.79
CA THR A 223 50.22 17.86 -7.70
C THR A 223 51.27 18.70 -6.96
N SER A 224 51.06 20.01 -6.86
CA SER A 224 51.95 20.97 -6.18
C SER A 224 51.43 21.45 -4.82
N PHE A 225 50.18 21.13 -4.49
CA PHE A 225 49.45 21.66 -3.33
C PHE A 225 50.11 21.25 -2.00
N ILE A 226 50.18 19.94 -1.72
CA ILE A 226 50.72 19.41 -0.44
C ILE A 226 52.20 19.78 -0.29
N ALA A 227 52.99 19.69 -1.36
CA ALA A 227 54.40 20.07 -1.35
C ALA A 227 54.61 21.57 -1.05
N GLY A 228 53.69 22.43 -1.50
CA GLY A 228 53.71 23.86 -1.22
C GLY A 228 53.43 24.19 0.24
N ILE A 229 52.47 23.50 0.86
CA ILE A 229 52.16 23.63 2.29
C ILE A 229 53.32 23.08 3.13
N GLU A 230 53.84 21.91 2.80
CA GLU A 230 54.99 21.29 3.49
C GLU A 230 56.24 22.20 3.45
N ALA A 231 56.50 22.84 2.30
CA ALA A 231 57.60 23.79 2.13
C ALA A 231 57.39 25.14 2.86
N GLY A 232 56.23 25.34 3.51
CA GLY A 232 55.88 26.59 4.20
C GLY A 232 55.63 27.76 3.26
N LYS A 233 55.31 27.50 1.98
CA LYS A 233 54.96 28.54 1.00
C LYS A 233 53.57 29.13 1.26
N TYR A 234 52.68 28.33 1.85
CA TYR A 234 51.30 28.68 2.18
C TYR A 234 51.05 28.41 3.65
N ASP A 235 50.25 29.27 4.29
CA ASP A 235 49.90 29.13 5.71
C ASP A 235 48.81 28.08 5.93
N LEU A 236 47.94 27.90 4.95
CA LEU A 236 46.90 26.88 4.89
C LEU A 236 46.37 26.73 3.46
N GLY A 237 45.59 25.69 3.21
CA GLY A 237 44.87 25.55 1.96
C GLY A 237 43.70 24.59 2.05
N ALA A 238 42.77 24.72 1.11
CA ALA A 238 41.70 23.76 0.87
C ALA A 238 41.54 23.58 -0.64
N ALA A 239 41.23 22.35 -1.07
CA ALA A 239 41.05 22.06 -2.48
C ALA A 239 40.05 20.92 -2.71
N GLY A 240 39.04 20.81 -1.84
CA GLY A 240 38.00 19.78 -1.93
C GLY A 240 38.55 18.36 -2.16
N PHE A 241 39.56 17.92 -1.41
CA PHE A 241 40.05 16.53 -1.47
C PHE A 241 39.97 15.79 -0.13
N THR A 242 39.82 14.46 -0.22
CA THR A 242 39.76 13.52 0.90
C THR A 242 41.02 13.53 1.77
N VAL A 243 40.81 13.56 3.09
CA VAL A 243 41.85 13.30 4.10
C VAL A 243 42.33 11.84 3.99
N THR A 244 43.63 11.64 3.74
CA THR A 244 44.24 10.31 3.72
C THR A 244 45.36 10.19 4.74
N GLU A 245 45.61 8.98 5.24
CA GLU A 245 46.69 8.72 6.20
C GLU A 245 48.05 9.16 5.64
N GLU A 246 48.34 8.88 4.36
CA GLU A 246 49.57 9.31 3.68
C GLU A 246 49.75 10.83 3.65
N ARG A 247 48.67 11.60 3.47
CA ARG A 247 48.73 13.08 3.47
C ARG A 247 48.86 13.62 4.89
N ALA A 248 48.20 12.98 5.87
CA ALA A 248 48.25 13.36 7.28
C ALA A 248 49.65 13.15 7.89
N GLU A 249 50.50 12.32 7.28
CA GLU A 249 51.92 12.24 7.63
C GLU A 249 52.69 13.54 7.29
N LYS A 250 52.28 14.27 6.25
CA LYS A 250 53.02 15.43 5.71
C LYS A 250 52.47 16.79 6.20
N VAL A 251 51.16 16.91 6.39
CA VAL A 251 50.47 18.14 6.82
C VAL A 251 49.55 17.88 8.01
N TYR A 252 49.12 18.93 8.71
CA TYR A 252 47.99 18.84 9.63
C TYR A 252 46.69 19.07 8.87
N PHE A 253 45.61 18.40 9.28
CA PHE A 253 44.26 18.66 8.79
C PHE A 253 43.39 19.25 9.90
N SER A 254 42.43 20.10 9.52
CA SER A 254 41.31 20.45 10.40
C SER A 254 40.39 19.24 10.62
N GLU A 255 39.42 19.39 11.51
CA GLU A 255 38.20 18.58 11.43
C GLU A 255 37.55 18.76 10.05
N PRO A 256 36.83 17.76 9.54
CA PRO A 256 36.22 17.86 8.23
C PRO A 256 35.22 18.99 8.17
N ASP A 257 35.39 19.90 7.19
CA ASP A 257 34.43 20.97 6.90
C ASP A 257 33.27 20.44 6.05
N TYR A 258 33.53 19.42 5.23
CA TYR A 258 32.48 18.68 4.52
C TYR A 258 32.65 17.17 4.72
N ARG A 259 31.53 16.47 4.95
CA ARG A 259 31.47 15.00 4.99
C ARG A 259 30.70 14.52 3.78
N GLY A 260 31.41 13.89 2.86
CA GLY A 260 30.84 13.31 1.66
C GLY A 260 31.70 12.17 1.16
N GLY A 261 31.13 11.33 0.31
CA GLY A 261 31.81 10.16 -0.20
C GLY A 261 32.01 10.17 -1.70
N ILE A 262 32.69 9.13 -2.17
CA ILE A 262 32.75 8.80 -3.58
C ILE A 262 31.41 8.16 -3.98
N VAL A 263 30.80 8.63 -5.06
CA VAL A 263 29.61 8.02 -5.68
C VAL A 263 29.94 7.56 -7.09
N VAL A 264 29.08 6.72 -7.66
CA VAL A 264 29.15 6.37 -9.09
C VAL A 264 28.16 7.22 -9.86
N VAL A 265 28.64 7.84 -10.94
CA VAL A 265 27.81 8.45 -11.97
C VAL A 265 27.56 7.42 -13.07
N VAL A 266 26.29 7.20 -13.41
CA VAL A 266 25.80 6.21 -14.38
C VAL A 266 24.84 6.88 -15.37
N ALA A 267 24.45 6.19 -16.43
CA ALA A 267 23.48 6.71 -17.38
C ALA A 267 22.16 7.00 -16.67
N ALA A 268 21.56 8.17 -16.91
CA ALA A 268 20.23 8.47 -16.40
C ALA A 268 19.24 7.45 -17.00
N PRO A 269 18.28 6.91 -16.22
CA PRO A 269 17.20 6.12 -16.78
C PRO A 269 16.53 6.91 -17.90
N GLN A 270 16.44 6.34 -19.11
CA GLN A 270 15.74 7.03 -20.20
C GLN A 270 14.26 7.15 -19.82
N ALA A 271 13.84 8.37 -19.49
CA ALA A 271 12.44 8.74 -19.43
C ALA A 271 11.83 8.49 -20.81
N GLY A 272 10.88 7.57 -20.92
CA GLY A 272 10.01 7.50 -22.08
C GLY A 272 9.31 8.84 -22.31
N ALA A 273 8.94 9.15 -23.54
CA ALA A 273 8.08 10.30 -23.80
C ALA A 273 6.79 10.15 -22.97
N ALA A 274 6.41 11.21 -22.24
CA ALA A 274 5.17 11.20 -21.47
C ALA A 274 3.99 10.88 -22.40
N ARG A 275 3.20 9.89 -22.01
CA ARG A 275 1.99 9.47 -22.73
C ARG A 275 0.84 10.43 -22.44
N PHE A 276 0.79 10.97 -21.23
CA PHE A 276 -0.23 11.93 -20.79
C PHE A 276 0.43 13.17 -20.18
N GLU A 277 0.09 14.35 -20.67
CA GLU A 277 0.56 15.63 -20.13
C GLU A 277 -0.58 16.45 -19.55
N THR A 278 -1.78 16.32 -20.12
CA THR A 278 -3.00 17.01 -19.69
C THR A 278 -4.18 16.06 -19.51
N LEU A 279 -5.22 16.49 -18.78
CA LEU A 279 -6.45 15.70 -18.65
C LEU A 279 -7.13 15.40 -20.01
N ALA A 280 -6.90 16.22 -21.04
CA ALA A 280 -7.46 16.00 -22.37
C ALA A 280 -6.85 14.77 -23.07
N ASP A 281 -5.62 14.38 -22.72
CA ASP A 281 -4.94 13.23 -23.34
C ASP A 281 -5.59 11.89 -22.95
N PHE A 282 -6.46 11.90 -21.94
CA PHE A 282 -7.27 10.76 -21.55
C PHE A 282 -8.55 10.59 -22.39
N GLU A 283 -8.87 11.48 -23.33
CA GLU A 283 -10.03 11.30 -24.21
C GLU A 283 -9.93 9.98 -24.99
N GLY A 284 -10.98 9.16 -24.92
CA GLY A 284 -11.03 7.84 -25.57
C GLY A 284 -10.24 6.73 -24.85
N THR A 285 -9.66 7.01 -23.69
CA THR A 285 -8.97 6.02 -22.85
C THR A 285 -9.94 5.29 -21.89
N THR A 286 -9.43 4.25 -21.22
CA THR A 286 -10.20 3.52 -20.20
C THR A 286 -9.73 3.88 -18.80
N LEU A 287 -10.60 4.45 -17.97
CA LEU A 287 -10.32 4.74 -16.57
C LEU A 287 -10.95 3.71 -15.64
N GLY A 288 -10.27 3.37 -14.55
CA GLY A 288 -10.82 2.59 -13.45
C GLY A 288 -11.62 3.46 -12.50
N GLY A 289 -12.75 2.96 -12.03
CA GLY A 289 -13.53 3.59 -10.94
C GLY A 289 -14.09 2.56 -9.98
N LEU A 290 -14.27 2.94 -8.72
CA LEU A 290 -14.88 2.05 -7.73
C LEU A 290 -16.41 2.02 -7.87
N THR A 291 -16.98 0.81 -7.83
CA THR A 291 -18.43 0.59 -7.92
C THR A 291 -19.17 1.36 -6.82
N GLY A 292 -20.13 2.20 -7.21
CA GLY A 292 -20.99 2.95 -6.28
C GLY A 292 -20.47 4.33 -5.87
N THR A 293 -19.28 4.72 -6.35
CA THR A 293 -18.71 6.06 -6.12
C THR A 293 -19.27 7.10 -7.11
N TYR A 294 -19.09 8.38 -6.79
CA TYR A 294 -19.48 9.51 -7.66
C TYR A 294 -18.36 9.92 -8.64
N GLN A 295 -17.16 9.38 -8.45
CA GLN A 295 -15.95 9.78 -9.17
C GLN A 295 -16.08 9.57 -10.68
N ASP A 296 -16.82 8.54 -11.13
CA ASP A 296 -17.02 8.26 -12.55
C ASP A 296 -17.86 9.35 -13.25
N GLN A 297 -18.90 9.86 -12.58
CA GLN A 297 -19.73 10.95 -13.09
C GLN A 297 -18.92 12.24 -13.19
N LEU A 298 -18.10 12.51 -12.18
CA LEU A 298 -17.19 13.65 -12.14
C LEU A 298 -16.16 13.56 -13.28
N ALA A 299 -15.51 12.41 -13.44
CA ALA A 299 -14.55 12.17 -14.51
C ALA A 299 -15.15 12.39 -15.90
N LYS A 300 -16.36 11.86 -16.16
CA LYS A 300 -17.07 12.05 -17.44
C LYS A 300 -17.47 13.50 -17.70
N SER A 301 -17.62 14.31 -16.65
CA SER A 301 -17.94 15.73 -16.79
C SER A 301 -16.73 16.60 -17.19
N VAL A 302 -15.53 16.12 -16.90
CA VAL A 302 -14.26 16.82 -17.15
C VAL A 302 -13.56 16.29 -18.40
N ILE A 303 -13.52 14.98 -18.57
CA ILE A 303 -12.84 14.29 -19.67
C ILE A 303 -13.91 13.62 -20.56
N PRO A 304 -14.25 14.21 -21.72
CA PRO A 304 -15.23 13.61 -22.62
C PRO A 304 -14.68 12.31 -23.22
N GLY A 305 -15.58 11.38 -23.58
CA GLY A 305 -15.22 10.20 -24.38
C GLY A 305 -14.49 9.08 -23.64
N ILE A 306 -14.28 9.17 -22.32
CA ILE A 306 -13.69 8.09 -21.52
C ILE A 306 -14.63 6.88 -21.34
N GLU A 307 -14.06 5.69 -21.28
CA GLU A 307 -14.74 4.48 -20.80
C GLU A 307 -14.40 4.22 -19.33
N ILE A 308 -15.39 3.74 -18.54
CA ILE A 308 -15.17 3.41 -17.12
C ILE A 308 -15.23 1.90 -16.93
N GLN A 309 -14.16 1.33 -16.43
CA GLN A 309 -14.12 -0.04 -15.92
C GLN A 309 -14.30 -0.04 -14.41
N TYR A 310 -15.34 -0.71 -13.92
CA TYR A 310 -15.67 -0.72 -12.49
C TYR A 310 -14.95 -1.83 -11.73
N TYR A 311 -14.48 -1.50 -10.54
CA TYR A 311 -13.83 -2.41 -9.60
C TYR A 311 -14.53 -2.35 -8.25
N ASP A 312 -14.60 -3.49 -7.55
CA ASP A 312 -15.22 -3.56 -6.22
C ASP A 312 -14.26 -3.14 -5.10
N ASP A 313 -12.96 -3.03 -5.38
CA ASP A 313 -11.93 -2.64 -4.41
C ASP A 313 -10.72 -1.96 -5.08
N LEU A 314 -10.04 -1.11 -4.30
CA LEU A 314 -8.93 -0.28 -4.77
C LEU A 314 -7.72 -1.11 -5.21
N ALA A 315 -7.39 -2.20 -4.51
CA ALA A 315 -6.23 -3.02 -4.85
C ALA A 315 -6.38 -3.71 -6.22
N SER A 316 -7.57 -4.21 -6.55
CA SER A 316 -7.87 -4.77 -7.86
C SER A 316 -7.75 -3.71 -8.96
N MET A 317 -8.20 -2.48 -8.70
CA MET A 317 -8.06 -1.36 -9.62
C MET A 317 -6.58 -0.97 -9.81
N MET A 318 -5.78 -0.95 -8.74
CA MET A 318 -4.35 -0.64 -8.81
C MET A 318 -3.57 -1.71 -9.55
N LEU A 319 -3.88 -2.99 -9.32
CA LEU A 319 -3.31 -4.09 -10.08
C LEU A 319 -3.64 -3.96 -11.58
N ALA A 320 -4.88 -3.58 -11.92
CA ALA A 320 -5.26 -3.36 -13.31
C ALA A 320 -4.54 -2.16 -13.94
N LEU A 321 -4.33 -1.07 -13.19
CA LEU A 321 -3.55 0.08 -13.63
C LEU A 321 -2.09 -0.30 -13.86
N GLY A 322 -1.46 -0.97 -12.90
CA GLY A 322 -0.08 -1.43 -13.01
C GLY A 322 0.15 -2.39 -14.18
N ASN A 323 -0.83 -3.25 -14.49
CA ASN A 323 -0.78 -4.18 -15.63
C ASN A 323 -1.15 -3.56 -16.99
N GLY A 324 -1.51 -2.27 -17.02
CA GLY A 324 -1.92 -1.60 -18.26
C GLY A 324 -3.29 -1.99 -18.81
N TYR A 325 -4.17 -2.59 -17.99
CA TYR A 325 -5.55 -2.86 -18.39
C TYR A 325 -6.44 -1.62 -18.37
N ILE A 326 -6.03 -0.60 -17.60
CA ILE A 326 -6.62 0.74 -17.58
C ILE A 326 -5.51 1.78 -17.68
N ASP A 327 -5.86 2.97 -18.15
CA ASP A 327 -4.94 4.07 -18.43
C ASP A 327 -4.81 5.04 -17.26
N GLY A 328 -5.81 5.07 -16.38
CA GLY A 328 -5.77 5.81 -15.12
C GLY A 328 -6.81 5.27 -14.15
N ALA A 329 -6.65 5.56 -12.87
CA ALA A 329 -7.57 5.12 -11.83
C ALA A 329 -8.07 6.30 -11.00
N LEU A 330 -9.38 6.48 -10.95
CA LEU A 330 -10.04 7.54 -10.20
C LEU A 330 -9.95 7.24 -8.71
N ASN A 331 -9.49 8.21 -7.94
CA ASN A 331 -9.40 8.03 -6.49
C ASN A 331 -9.40 9.37 -5.75
N ASP A 332 -9.62 9.29 -4.45
CA ASP A 332 -9.59 10.41 -3.54
C ASP A 332 -8.15 10.77 -3.18
N MET A 333 -7.83 12.06 -3.12
CA MET A 333 -6.46 12.54 -2.86
C MET A 333 -5.76 11.86 -1.66
N PRO A 334 -6.37 11.70 -0.46
CA PRO A 334 -5.71 11.02 0.67
C PRO A 334 -5.35 9.57 0.37
N LEU A 335 -6.28 8.83 -0.27
CA LEU A 335 -6.11 7.42 -0.62
C LEU A 335 -5.08 7.28 -1.74
N ALA A 336 -5.08 8.20 -2.71
CA ALA A 336 -4.11 8.21 -3.80
C ALA A 336 -2.68 8.45 -3.30
N LYS A 337 -2.49 9.39 -2.36
CA LYS A 337 -1.18 9.63 -1.73
C LYS A 337 -0.66 8.40 -1.00
N LEU A 338 -1.53 7.74 -0.24
CA LEU A 338 -1.17 6.50 0.46
C LEU A 338 -0.85 5.36 -0.53
N ALA A 339 -1.65 5.21 -1.58
CA ALA A 339 -1.46 4.19 -2.60
C ALA A 339 -0.11 4.37 -3.33
N VAL A 340 0.21 5.59 -3.76
CA VAL A 340 1.50 5.93 -4.41
C VAL A 340 2.67 5.73 -3.45
N ALA A 341 2.53 6.09 -2.17
CA ALA A 341 3.58 5.83 -1.17
C ALA A 341 3.86 4.33 -0.99
N ARG A 342 2.86 3.46 -1.18
CA ARG A 342 2.99 1.99 -1.09
C ARG A 342 3.29 1.30 -2.43
N GLN A 343 3.08 1.98 -3.56
CA GLN A 343 3.28 1.48 -4.92
C GLN A 343 4.06 2.51 -5.76
N PRO A 344 5.41 2.48 -5.71
CA PRO A 344 6.22 3.55 -6.28
C PRO A 344 6.32 3.50 -7.82
N ASN A 345 5.74 2.48 -8.46
CA ASN A 345 5.48 2.41 -9.90
C ASN A 345 4.23 3.19 -10.33
N LEU A 346 3.42 3.68 -9.39
CA LEU A 346 2.28 4.55 -9.63
C LEU A 346 2.58 5.96 -9.15
N THR A 347 1.86 6.94 -9.72
CA THR A 347 1.92 8.34 -9.31
C THR A 347 0.56 9.00 -9.44
N ILE A 348 0.41 10.18 -8.84
CA ILE A 348 -0.79 11.02 -8.98
C ILE A 348 -0.58 11.95 -10.18
N PHE A 349 -1.56 11.98 -11.08
CA PHE A 349 -1.58 12.94 -12.18
C PHE A 349 -1.61 14.38 -11.64
N PRO A 350 -0.80 15.31 -12.15
CA PRO A 350 -0.66 16.65 -11.56
C PRO A 350 -1.96 17.45 -11.50
N GLU A 351 -2.83 17.31 -12.51
CA GLU A 351 -4.12 17.99 -12.53
C GLU A 351 -5.15 17.26 -11.67
N THR A 352 -5.77 17.99 -10.74
CA THR A 352 -6.93 17.50 -9.98
C THR A 352 -8.17 17.52 -10.87
N LEU A 353 -8.92 16.41 -10.88
CA LEU A 353 -10.11 16.24 -11.71
C LEU A 353 -11.22 17.21 -11.29
N ALA A 354 -11.58 17.19 -10.01
CA ALA A 354 -12.45 18.21 -9.42
C ALA A 354 -12.36 18.19 -7.89
N PRO A 355 -12.75 19.28 -7.23
CA PRO A 355 -12.89 19.29 -5.77
C PRO A 355 -13.99 18.30 -5.35
N ASP A 356 -13.79 17.64 -4.21
CA ASP A 356 -14.78 16.79 -3.56
C ASP A 356 -14.85 17.12 -2.06
N SER A 357 -16.00 16.87 -1.46
CA SER A 357 -16.26 17.16 -0.06
C SER A 357 -16.99 15.99 0.58
N TYR A 358 -16.40 15.45 1.62
CA TYR A 358 -16.96 14.32 2.35
C TYR A 358 -17.79 14.80 3.51
N GLY A 359 -18.96 14.18 3.67
CA GLY A 359 -19.87 14.42 4.76
C GLY A 359 -20.18 13.13 5.50
N ILE A 360 -20.39 13.28 6.80
CA ILE A 360 -21.00 12.23 7.60
C ILE A 360 -22.46 12.10 7.14
N GLY A 361 -22.84 10.89 6.74
CA GLY A 361 -24.21 10.57 6.36
C GLY A 361 -25.07 10.27 7.59
N LEU A 362 -26.30 10.78 7.62
CA LEU A 362 -27.30 10.50 8.65
C LEU A 362 -28.60 10.04 7.98
N ALA A 363 -29.44 9.33 8.74
CA ALA A 363 -30.78 8.98 8.25
C ALA A 363 -31.55 10.23 7.82
N LYS A 364 -32.40 10.11 6.80
CA LYS A 364 -33.20 11.23 6.32
C LYS A 364 -34.11 11.77 7.43
N ASP A 365 -34.11 13.09 7.60
CA ASP A 365 -34.86 13.80 8.65
C ASP A 365 -34.46 13.37 10.08
N SER A 366 -33.19 12.96 10.26
CA SER A 366 -32.69 12.49 11.56
C SER A 366 -32.70 13.62 12.60
N PRO A 367 -33.10 13.35 13.85
CA PRO A 367 -32.97 14.33 14.93
C PRO A 367 -31.51 14.64 15.29
N LEU A 368 -30.56 13.84 14.79
CA LEU A 368 -29.12 14.06 14.98
C LEU A 368 -28.51 14.97 13.92
N THR A 369 -29.20 15.25 12.81
CA THR A 369 -28.63 16.04 11.70
C THR A 369 -28.16 17.41 12.17
N GLU A 370 -29.01 18.17 12.86
CA GLU A 370 -28.68 19.52 13.34
C GLU A 370 -27.60 19.50 14.46
N PRO A 371 -27.73 18.69 15.54
CA PRO A 371 -26.69 18.59 16.56
C PRO A 371 -25.31 18.18 16.02
N VAL A 372 -25.24 17.18 15.14
CA VAL A 372 -23.98 16.74 14.54
C VAL A 372 -23.40 17.84 13.64
N SER A 373 -24.26 18.55 12.90
CA SER A 373 -23.82 19.66 12.05
C SER A 373 -23.19 20.78 12.86
N GLU A 374 -23.79 21.16 13.99
CA GLU A 374 -23.25 22.19 14.89
C GLU A 374 -21.90 21.77 15.49
N ILE A 375 -21.73 20.49 15.85
CA ILE A 375 -20.45 19.96 16.36
C ILE A 375 -19.37 20.03 15.29
N VAL A 376 -19.65 19.59 14.06
CA VAL A 376 -18.68 19.61 12.96
C VAL A 376 -18.25 21.04 12.61
N GLU A 377 -19.17 21.99 12.57
CA GLU A 377 -18.85 23.41 12.34
C GLU A 377 -18.02 24.00 13.48
N ARG A 378 -18.30 23.62 14.74
CA ARG A 378 -17.49 24.05 15.87
C ARG A 378 -16.07 23.48 15.79
N PHE A 379 -15.93 22.19 15.49
CA PHE A 379 -14.63 21.55 15.28
C PHE A 379 -13.84 22.14 14.11
N ARG A 380 -14.55 22.63 13.08
CA ARG A 380 -13.93 23.41 12.00
C ARG A 380 -13.41 24.76 12.53
N ALA A 381 -14.21 25.45 13.34
CA ALA A 381 -13.87 26.78 13.85
C ALA A 381 -12.75 26.78 14.90
N ASP A 382 -12.63 25.73 15.71
CA ASP A 382 -11.64 25.62 16.79
C ASP A 382 -10.33 24.90 16.39
N GLY A 383 -10.23 24.44 15.13
CA GLY A 383 -9.04 23.77 14.59
C GLY A 383 -8.96 22.27 14.88
N THR A 384 -9.98 21.66 15.49
CA THR A 384 -10.03 20.21 15.75
C THR A 384 -9.97 19.40 14.45
N LEU A 385 -10.67 19.83 13.39
CA LEU A 385 -10.62 19.13 12.10
C LEU A 385 -9.23 19.20 11.47
N ASP A 386 -8.52 20.33 11.58
CA ASP A 386 -7.15 20.50 11.07
C ASP A 386 -6.16 19.59 11.83
N ALA A 387 -6.33 19.46 13.15
CA ALA A 387 -5.53 18.56 13.98
C ALA A 387 -5.76 17.09 13.61
N LEU A 388 -7.02 16.69 13.37
CA LEU A 388 -7.35 15.35 12.88
C LEU A 388 -6.72 15.09 11.51
N GLU A 389 -6.78 16.07 10.60
CA GLU A 389 -6.19 15.94 9.27
C GLU A 389 -4.67 15.77 9.35
N ALA A 390 -3.98 16.60 10.12
CA ALA A 390 -2.54 16.50 10.32
C ALA A 390 -2.11 15.16 10.92
N LYS A 391 -2.90 14.64 11.88
CA LYS A 391 -2.65 13.35 12.53
C LYS A 391 -2.82 12.17 11.57
N TRP A 392 -3.97 12.08 10.91
CA TRP A 392 -4.33 10.89 10.13
C TRP A 392 -3.79 10.89 8.71
N LEU A 393 -3.68 12.07 8.08
CA LEU A 393 -3.13 12.21 6.73
C LEU A 393 -1.62 12.48 6.74
N GLY A 394 -1.03 12.66 7.92
CA GLY A 394 0.42 12.80 8.12
C GLY A 394 1.18 11.48 7.98
N ALA A 395 2.51 11.59 7.89
CA ALA A 395 3.42 10.46 7.73
C ALA A 395 3.76 9.74 9.06
N ASP A 396 3.44 10.34 10.21
CA ASP A 396 3.73 9.75 11.52
C ASP A 396 2.71 8.66 11.89
N GLU A 397 3.06 7.41 11.60
CA GLU A 397 2.25 6.24 11.96
C GLU A 397 2.08 6.05 13.47
N THR A 398 3.01 6.54 14.29
CA THR A 398 2.94 6.35 15.76
C THR A 398 1.85 7.21 16.40
N ALA A 399 1.43 8.28 15.72
CA ALA A 399 0.36 9.15 16.17
C ALA A 399 -1.05 8.60 15.81
N LYS A 400 -1.17 7.57 14.95
CA LYS A 400 -2.45 7.09 14.40
C LYS A 400 -3.20 6.14 15.34
N THR A 401 -3.51 6.61 16.53
CA THR A 401 -4.30 5.89 17.55
C THR A 401 -5.53 6.70 17.96
N ILE A 402 -6.60 6.03 18.41
CA ILE A 402 -7.77 6.72 18.96
C ILE A 402 -7.74 6.57 20.48
N GLU A 403 -7.48 7.67 21.18
CA GLU A 403 -7.51 7.74 22.64
C GLU A 403 -8.57 8.74 23.09
N LEU A 404 -9.63 8.24 23.72
CA LEU A 404 -10.70 9.06 24.27
C LEU A 404 -10.71 8.94 25.79
N GLU A 405 -10.66 10.09 26.46
CA GLU A 405 -10.95 10.16 27.89
C GLU A 405 -12.37 9.65 28.17
N ALA A 406 -12.54 8.97 29.30
CA ALA A 406 -13.86 8.52 29.74
C ALA A 406 -14.82 9.71 29.90
N TYR A 407 -16.02 9.58 29.33
CA TYR A 407 -17.06 10.60 29.38
C TYR A 407 -18.40 10.01 29.83
N ASP A 408 -19.32 10.87 30.25
CA ASP A 408 -20.67 10.45 30.62
C ASP A 408 -21.52 10.21 29.37
N ALA A 409 -21.91 8.95 29.17
CA ALA A 409 -22.70 8.49 28.02
C ALA A 409 -24.20 8.35 28.36
N SER A 410 -24.76 9.34 29.06
CA SER A 410 -26.14 9.27 29.56
C SER A 410 -27.23 9.38 28.48
N ASN A 411 -26.89 9.86 27.29
CA ASN A 411 -27.84 10.22 26.23
C ASN A 411 -28.13 9.08 25.24
N GLY A 412 -27.80 7.84 25.61
CA GLY A 412 -28.09 6.64 24.81
C GLY A 412 -26.90 6.19 23.97
N VAL A 413 -27.18 5.45 22.90
CA VAL A 413 -26.17 4.83 22.03
C VAL A 413 -26.23 5.46 20.65
N LEU A 414 -25.08 5.93 20.14
CA LEU A 414 -24.91 6.38 18.77
C LEU A 414 -24.40 5.20 17.92
N ARG A 415 -25.24 4.68 17.03
CA ARG A 415 -24.87 3.56 16.14
C ARG A 415 -24.19 4.10 14.90
N TYR A 416 -22.89 3.91 14.83
CA TYR A 416 -22.06 4.38 13.74
C TYR A 416 -21.62 3.22 12.86
N ALA A 417 -21.76 3.35 11.53
CA ALA A 417 -21.20 2.37 10.61
C ALA A 417 -20.24 3.00 9.60
N HIS A 418 -19.11 2.37 9.33
CA HIS A 418 -18.14 2.90 8.38
C HIS A 418 -17.62 1.85 7.41
N ASP A 419 -17.09 2.30 6.27
CA ASP A 419 -16.30 1.44 5.40
C ASP A 419 -14.92 1.19 6.04
N PRO A 420 -14.53 -0.08 6.29
CA PRO A 420 -13.23 -0.42 6.89
C PRO A 420 -12.03 -0.39 5.92
N SER A 421 -12.24 -0.10 4.63
CA SER A 421 -11.24 -0.23 3.56
C SER A 421 -10.72 1.10 2.99
N MET A 422 -11.03 2.22 3.63
CA MET A 422 -10.72 3.58 3.15
C MET A 422 -9.56 4.21 3.93
N GLU A 423 -8.45 3.48 4.12
CA GLU A 423 -7.28 4.01 4.83
C GLU A 423 -6.70 5.25 4.12
N PRO A 424 -6.38 6.35 4.84
CA PRO A 424 -6.41 6.56 6.30
C PRO A 424 -7.71 7.17 6.86
N MET A 425 -8.76 7.32 6.04
CA MET A 425 -10.04 7.94 6.43
C MET A 425 -10.85 7.07 7.39
N SER A 426 -11.10 5.81 7.01
CA SER A 426 -11.84 4.85 7.82
C SER A 426 -11.32 3.43 7.59
N TYR A 427 -10.70 2.93 8.64
CA TYR A 427 -9.83 1.79 8.81
C TYR A 427 -10.31 0.62 9.66
N VAL A 428 -9.65 -0.53 9.55
CA VAL A 428 -9.44 -1.41 10.71
C VAL A 428 -7.96 -1.35 11.06
N GLY A 429 -7.57 -1.38 12.32
CA GLY A 429 -6.18 -1.47 12.80
C GLY A 429 -5.72 -2.90 13.04
N GLU A 430 -4.52 -3.09 13.60
CA GLU A 430 -3.92 -4.43 13.78
C GLU A 430 -4.72 -5.33 14.73
N GLY A 431 -5.33 -4.75 15.77
CA GLY A 431 -6.10 -5.48 16.78
C GLY A 431 -7.56 -5.73 16.40
N GLY A 432 -7.97 -5.35 15.18
CA GLY A 432 -9.36 -5.42 14.73
C GLY A 432 -10.22 -4.20 15.13
N GLU A 433 -9.64 -3.21 15.80
CA GLU A 433 -10.29 -1.95 16.13
C GLU A 433 -10.53 -1.07 14.91
N SER A 434 -11.61 -0.31 14.90
CA SER A 434 -11.86 0.69 13.85
C SER A 434 -10.98 1.92 14.08
N LEU A 435 -10.22 2.34 13.08
CA LEU A 435 -9.31 3.49 13.12
C LEU A 435 -9.58 4.46 11.97
N GLY A 436 -8.95 5.63 11.97
CA GLY A 436 -8.99 6.59 10.87
C GLY A 436 -9.60 7.93 11.26
N TYR A 437 -9.37 8.91 10.39
CA TYR A 437 -9.87 10.28 10.53
C TYR A 437 -11.37 10.33 10.86
N GLU A 438 -12.20 9.63 10.09
CA GLU A 438 -13.66 9.70 10.24
C GLU A 438 -14.14 8.91 11.47
N VAL A 439 -13.41 7.86 11.85
CA VAL A 439 -13.71 7.06 13.04
C VAL A 439 -13.42 7.85 14.32
N GLU A 440 -12.29 8.56 14.38
CA GLU A 440 -11.99 9.45 15.51
C GLU A 440 -12.97 10.63 15.56
N LEU A 441 -13.30 11.22 14.41
CA LEU A 441 -14.32 12.26 14.32
C LEU A 441 -15.69 11.78 14.86
N ALA A 442 -16.13 10.59 14.44
CA ALA A 442 -17.36 9.99 14.93
C ALA A 442 -17.36 9.78 16.45
N ALA A 443 -16.20 9.43 17.01
CA ALA A 443 -16.05 9.20 18.43
C ALA A 443 -15.98 10.50 19.25
N LEU A 444 -15.40 11.57 18.70
CA LEU A 444 -15.49 12.92 19.27
C LEU A 444 -16.93 13.45 19.22
N ILE A 445 -17.66 13.21 18.13
CA ILE A 445 -19.09 13.56 18.03
C ILE A 445 -19.91 12.83 19.09
N ALA A 446 -19.70 11.51 19.27
CA ALA A 446 -20.38 10.73 20.30
C ALA A 446 -20.12 11.28 21.71
N LYS A 447 -18.87 11.67 22.00
CA LYS A 447 -18.49 12.33 23.26
C LYS A 447 -19.24 13.64 23.48
N GLU A 448 -19.29 14.50 22.46
CA GLU A 448 -20.01 15.79 22.53
C GLU A 448 -21.53 15.63 22.69
N LEU A 449 -22.09 14.57 22.10
CA LEU A 449 -23.50 14.22 22.27
C LEU A 449 -23.78 13.53 23.62
N GLY A 450 -22.75 13.12 24.37
CA GLY A 450 -22.89 12.33 25.60
C GLY A 450 -23.52 10.96 25.33
N MET A 451 -23.19 10.33 24.20
CA MET A 451 -23.74 9.04 23.75
C MET A 451 -22.65 7.98 23.68
N GLU A 452 -22.97 6.74 24.04
CA GLU A 452 -22.07 5.60 23.87
C GLU A 452 -21.92 5.27 22.38
N LEU A 453 -20.69 5.18 21.87
CA LEU A 453 -20.45 4.86 20.47
C LEU A 453 -20.48 3.34 20.24
N GLU A 454 -21.38 2.87 19.39
CA GLU A 454 -21.39 1.50 18.87
C GLU A 454 -20.93 1.50 17.40
N ILE A 455 -19.79 0.88 17.10
CA ILE A 455 -19.19 0.88 15.76
C ILE A 455 -19.51 -0.42 15.02
N THR A 456 -19.98 -0.31 13.77
CA THR A 456 -20.19 -1.43 12.85
C THR A 456 -19.37 -1.26 11.57
N GLN A 457 -18.62 -2.27 11.17
CA GLN A 457 -17.88 -2.27 9.90
C GLN A 457 -18.78 -2.79 8.77
N ALA A 458 -18.93 -2.03 7.70
CA ALA A 458 -19.79 -2.40 6.57
C ALA A 458 -19.17 -1.99 5.23
N ASN A 459 -19.36 -2.78 4.17
CA ASN A 459 -18.95 -2.34 2.82
C ASN A 459 -19.62 -1.01 2.44
N PHE A 460 -18.97 -0.18 1.63
CA PHE A 460 -19.52 1.09 1.14
C PHE A 460 -20.98 0.98 0.68
N ASN A 461 -21.29 -0.03 -0.14
CA ASN A 461 -22.64 -0.27 -0.69
C ASN A 461 -23.71 -0.65 0.35
N ALA A 462 -23.30 -0.99 1.59
CA ALA A 462 -24.20 -1.30 2.70
C ALA A 462 -24.51 -0.09 3.59
N LEU A 463 -23.71 0.99 3.55
CA LEU A 463 -23.83 2.13 4.46
C LEU A 463 -25.18 2.85 4.32
N MET A 464 -25.56 3.23 3.09
CA MET A 464 -26.85 3.90 2.86
C MET A 464 -28.06 3.01 3.20
N PRO A 465 -28.11 1.72 2.78
CA PRO A 465 -29.13 0.79 3.26
C PRO A 465 -29.22 0.67 4.78
N MET A 466 -28.10 0.74 5.50
CA MET A 466 -28.09 0.69 6.97
C MET A 466 -28.74 1.94 7.60
N LEU A 467 -28.52 3.14 7.05
CA LEU A 467 -29.24 4.34 7.48
C LEU A 467 -30.75 4.23 7.22
N VAL A 468 -31.13 3.83 6.01
CA VAL A 468 -32.54 3.74 5.59
C VAL A 468 -33.30 2.66 6.37
N SER A 469 -32.63 1.59 6.78
CA SER A 469 -33.21 0.50 7.56
C SER A 469 -33.10 0.68 9.08
N ASP A 470 -32.69 1.87 9.55
CA ASP A 470 -32.53 2.20 10.97
C ASP A 470 -31.57 1.23 11.71
N ARG A 471 -30.55 0.74 11.00
CA ARG A 471 -29.45 -0.07 11.57
C ARG A 471 -28.25 0.77 11.99
N ALA A 472 -28.09 1.95 11.42
CA ALA A 472 -27.11 2.94 11.80
C ALA A 472 -27.78 4.30 11.92
N ASP A 473 -27.33 5.10 12.88
CA ASP A 473 -27.72 6.51 13.06
C ASP A 473 -26.84 7.44 12.22
N MET A 474 -25.59 7.02 12.01
CA MET A 474 -24.53 7.80 11.39
C MET A 474 -23.62 6.88 10.58
N VAL A 475 -23.16 7.32 9.40
CA VAL A 475 -22.21 6.57 8.58
C VAL A 475 -21.12 7.43 7.96
N SER A 476 -19.94 6.83 7.75
CA SER A 476 -18.83 7.42 7.00
C SER A 476 -18.15 6.38 6.09
N GLY A 477 -17.23 6.83 5.26
CA GLY A 477 -16.50 6.00 4.31
C GLY A 477 -16.09 6.82 3.10
N SER A 478 -15.58 8.05 3.33
CA SER A 478 -15.30 9.04 2.28
C SER A 478 -16.53 9.33 1.39
N ILE A 479 -17.69 9.53 2.01
CA ILE A 479 -18.94 9.71 1.25
C ILE A 479 -19.02 11.14 0.72
N SER A 480 -18.79 11.30 -0.59
CA SER A 480 -19.03 12.56 -1.31
C SER A 480 -20.46 13.08 -1.10
N ILE A 481 -20.58 14.36 -0.74
CA ILE A 481 -21.85 15.06 -0.61
C ILE A 481 -22.37 15.40 -2.01
N THR A 482 -23.49 14.77 -2.41
CA THR A 482 -24.13 15.04 -3.70
C THR A 482 -25.61 15.38 -3.53
N GLU A 483 -26.17 16.17 -4.46
CA GLU A 483 -27.61 16.50 -4.45
C GLU A 483 -28.49 15.25 -4.62
N GLU A 484 -28.01 14.22 -5.34
CA GLU A 484 -28.71 12.94 -5.44
C GLU A 484 -28.77 12.21 -4.09
N ARG A 485 -27.64 12.12 -3.36
CA ARG A 485 -27.59 11.44 -2.06
C ARG A 485 -28.41 12.19 -1.01
N LYS A 486 -28.44 13.53 -1.04
CA LYS A 486 -29.29 14.37 -0.17
C LYS A 486 -30.80 14.09 -0.30
N GLN A 487 -31.24 13.47 -1.39
CA GLN A 487 -32.64 13.04 -1.54
C GLN A 487 -32.97 11.82 -0.68
N SER A 488 -31.98 10.98 -0.37
CA SER A 488 -32.18 9.70 0.33
C SER A 488 -31.69 9.70 1.77
N ILE A 489 -30.69 10.53 2.09
CA ILE A 489 -30.07 10.66 3.42
C ILE A 489 -29.79 12.14 3.70
N ASP A 490 -29.50 12.47 4.96
CA ASP A 490 -29.00 13.78 5.34
C ASP A 490 -27.46 13.76 5.46
N PHE A 491 -26.85 14.94 5.38
CA PHE A 491 -25.42 15.11 5.61
C PHE A 491 -25.19 16.22 6.63
N ALA A 492 -24.23 16.00 7.53
CA ALA A 492 -23.57 17.11 8.20
C ALA A 492 -22.77 17.95 7.18
N PRO A 493 -22.36 19.20 7.53
CA PRO A 493 -21.39 19.95 6.74
C PRO A 493 -20.16 19.09 6.46
N ALA A 494 -19.51 19.38 5.33
CA ALA A 494 -18.31 18.66 4.97
C ALA A 494 -17.34 18.68 6.14
N HIS A 495 -16.71 17.56 6.47
CA HIS A 495 -15.63 17.52 7.46
C HIS A 495 -14.27 17.58 6.77
N TYR A 496 -14.17 17.04 5.56
CA TYR A 496 -13.00 17.05 4.73
C TYR A 496 -13.35 17.59 3.34
N THR A 497 -12.48 18.44 2.79
CA THR A 497 -12.58 18.93 1.42
C THR A 497 -11.26 18.65 0.73
N GLY A 498 -11.30 17.77 -0.25
CA GLY A 498 -10.15 17.38 -1.06
C GLY A 498 -10.47 17.47 -2.54
N GLY A 499 -9.78 16.66 -3.34
CA GLY A 499 -10.09 16.51 -4.74
C GLY A 499 -10.10 15.04 -5.14
N VAL A 500 -10.93 14.72 -6.12
CA VAL A 500 -10.77 13.50 -6.90
C VAL A 500 -9.57 13.72 -7.82
N VAL A 501 -8.66 12.76 -7.82
CA VAL A 501 -7.48 12.74 -8.64
C VAL A 501 -7.46 11.52 -9.53
N LEU A 502 -6.60 11.56 -10.53
CA LEU A 502 -6.29 10.43 -11.37
C LEU A 502 -4.94 9.86 -10.94
N MET A 503 -4.87 8.58 -10.62
CA MET A 503 -3.60 7.87 -10.51
C MET A 503 -3.24 7.24 -11.85
N VAL A 504 -1.96 7.25 -12.18
CA VAL A 504 -1.40 6.75 -13.44
C VAL A 504 -0.12 5.97 -13.16
N ARG A 505 0.38 5.19 -14.13
CA ARG A 505 1.72 4.60 -13.97
C ARG A 505 2.76 5.71 -14.08
N SER A 506 3.82 5.63 -13.28
CA SER A 506 4.91 6.63 -13.31
C SER A 506 5.50 6.79 -14.71
N GLU A 507 5.66 5.68 -15.43
CA GLU A 507 6.14 5.65 -16.82
C GLU A 507 5.24 6.43 -17.80
N ASP A 508 3.92 6.47 -17.58
CA ASP A 508 2.99 7.17 -18.47
C ASP A 508 3.19 8.71 -18.41
N LEU A 509 3.84 9.20 -17.35
CA LEU A 509 4.23 10.62 -17.20
C LEU A 509 5.70 10.86 -17.53
N GLY A 510 6.40 9.86 -18.10
CA GLY A 510 7.84 9.95 -18.33
C GLY A 510 8.65 10.00 -17.03
N LEU A 511 8.06 9.64 -15.88
CA LEU A 511 8.78 9.52 -14.62
C LEU A 511 9.43 8.13 -14.56
N ALA A 512 10.69 8.07 -14.12
CA ALA A 512 11.34 6.81 -13.86
C ALA A 512 10.52 6.03 -12.80
N ALA A 513 9.97 4.88 -13.17
CA ALA A 513 9.38 3.97 -12.20
C ALA A 513 10.47 3.60 -11.19
N ALA A 514 10.18 3.66 -9.89
CA ALA A 514 11.08 3.05 -8.92
C ALA A 514 11.21 1.58 -9.30
N ALA A 515 12.44 1.09 -9.43
CA ALA A 515 12.68 -0.29 -9.79
C ALA A 515 11.92 -1.19 -8.81
N GLU A 516 10.99 -2.01 -9.32
CA GLU A 516 10.59 -3.20 -8.58
C GLU A 516 11.88 -3.99 -8.38
N GLU A 517 12.28 -4.22 -7.11
CA GLU A 517 13.33 -5.18 -6.81
C GLU A 517 12.94 -6.47 -7.55
N ASP A 518 13.77 -6.93 -8.50
CA ASP A 518 13.62 -8.25 -9.11
C ASP A 518 14.08 -9.29 -8.06
N ALA A 519 13.37 -9.28 -6.94
CA ALA A 519 13.49 -10.17 -5.81
C ALA A 519 12.92 -11.51 -6.28
N GLY A 520 13.70 -12.21 -7.10
CA GLY A 520 13.23 -13.33 -7.93
C GLY A 520 12.23 -14.21 -7.20
N VAL A 521 11.08 -14.47 -7.84
CA VAL A 521 9.86 -15.21 -7.44
C VAL A 521 9.72 -15.65 -5.96
N TRP A 522 10.70 -16.38 -5.41
CA TRP A 522 10.73 -16.79 -4.01
C TRP A 522 10.84 -15.65 -3.00
N ALA A 523 11.62 -14.61 -3.30
CA ALA A 523 11.74 -13.46 -2.41
C ALA A 523 10.46 -12.61 -2.43
N GLY A 524 9.89 -12.35 -3.61
CA GLY A 524 8.54 -11.79 -3.74
C GLY A 524 7.46 -12.59 -3.00
N LEU A 525 7.43 -13.92 -3.14
CA LEU A 525 6.49 -14.78 -2.39
C LEU A 525 6.68 -14.71 -0.88
N ARG A 526 7.93 -14.63 -0.40
CA ARG A 526 8.24 -14.50 1.03
C ARG A 526 7.73 -13.15 1.56
N GLU A 527 7.90 -12.10 0.78
CA GLU A 527 7.45 -10.76 1.12
C GLU A 527 5.92 -10.67 1.13
N SER A 528 5.25 -11.15 0.07
CA SER A 528 3.80 -11.30 0.04
C SER A 528 3.26 -12.12 1.22
N PHE A 529 3.94 -13.21 1.61
CA PHE A 529 3.58 -13.99 2.79
C PHE A 529 3.73 -13.17 4.08
N ARG A 530 4.85 -12.44 4.23
CA ARG A 530 5.10 -11.58 5.38
C ARG A 530 4.01 -10.51 5.49
N ARG A 531 3.71 -9.80 4.40
CA ARG A 531 2.66 -8.77 4.34
C ARG A 531 1.27 -9.34 4.60
N THR A 532 0.94 -10.50 4.02
CA THR A 532 -0.42 -11.06 4.14
C THR A 532 -0.69 -11.69 5.50
N PHE A 533 0.31 -12.32 6.14
CA PHE A 533 0.11 -13.07 7.37
C PHE A 533 0.77 -12.48 8.61
N LEU A 534 2.03 -12.05 8.51
CA LEU A 534 2.89 -11.78 9.67
C LEU A 534 2.86 -10.33 10.10
N GLU A 535 2.87 -9.39 9.16
CA GLU A 535 2.66 -7.97 9.44
C GLU A 535 1.34 -7.79 10.16
N GLU A 536 1.35 -6.95 11.20
CA GLU A 536 0.15 -6.54 11.93
C GLU A 536 -0.69 -7.71 12.47
N ASN A 537 -0.08 -8.90 12.65
CA ASN A 537 -0.79 -10.12 13.04
C ASN A 537 -2.02 -10.47 12.18
N ARG A 538 -2.03 -10.12 10.89
CA ARG A 538 -3.16 -10.31 9.96
C ARG A 538 -3.68 -11.76 9.89
N TRP A 539 -2.86 -12.76 10.24
CA TRP A 539 -3.30 -14.15 10.41
C TRP A 539 -4.48 -14.32 11.39
N GLN A 540 -4.60 -13.45 12.41
CA GLN A 540 -5.71 -13.48 13.38
C GLN A 540 -7.04 -13.11 12.71
N MET A 541 -7.03 -12.10 11.83
CA MET A 541 -8.21 -11.71 11.04
C MET A 541 -8.68 -12.87 10.17
N ILE A 542 -7.75 -13.55 9.48
CA ILE A 542 -8.06 -14.71 8.64
C ILE A 542 -8.70 -15.83 9.47
N LEU A 543 -8.16 -16.14 10.66
CA LEU A 543 -8.72 -17.17 11.54
C LEU A 543 -10.09 -16.78 12.10
N SER A 544 -10.29 -15.51 12.45
CA SER A 544 -11.58 -14.97 12.90
C SER A 544 -12.65 -15.15 11.81
N GLY A 545 -12.36 -14.66 10.60
CA GLY A 545 -13.25 -14.80 9.44
C GLY A 545 -13.54 -16.26 9.08
N LEU A 546 -12.53 -17.13 9.11
CA LEU A 546 -12.71 -18.58 8.94
C LEU A 546 -13.63 -19.18 10.01
N GLY A 547 -13.50 -18.74 11.27
CA GLY A 547 -14.36 -19.14 12.37
C GLY A 547 -15.82 -18.78 12.12
N VAL A 548 -16.08 -17.54 11.69
CA VAL A 548 -17.43 -17.07 11.33
C VAL A 548 -18.01 -17.89 10.17
N THR A 549 -17.23 -18.13 9.11
CA THR A 549 -17.62 -19.00 7.98
C THR A 549 -18.04 -20.40 8.45
N VAL A 550 -17.27 -21.00 9.36
CA VAL A 550 -17.56 -22.33 9.92
C VAL A 550 -18.83 -22.33 10.76
N VAL A 551 -19.01 -21.33 11.64
CA VAL A 551 -20.20 -21.21 12.49
C VAL A 551 -21.45 -21.08 11.64
N ILE A 552 -21.46 -20.15 10.66
CA ILE A 552 -22.59 -19.97 9.74
C ILE A 552 -22.89 -21.28 9.02
N SER A 553 -21.87 -21.92 8.47
CA SER A 553 -22.01 -23.15 7.69
C SER A 553 -22.59 -24.31 8.50
N LEU A 554 -22.07 -24.57 9.71
CA LEU A 554 -22.52 -25.69 10.54
C LEU A 554 -23.93 -25.48 11.07
N CYS A 555 -24.22 -24.28 11.56
CA CYS A 555 -25.56 -23.94 12.05
C CYS A 555 -26.60 -23.96 10.92
N ALA A 556 -26.28 -23.38 9.76
CA ALA A 556 -27.17 -23.38 8.60
C ALA A 556 -27.40 -24.78 8.04
N ALA A 557 -26.36 -25.63 7.98
CA ALA A 557 -26.52 -27.02 7.55
C ALA A 557 -27.43 -27.81 8.52
N ALA A 558 -27.26 -27.63 9.83
CA ALA A 558 -28.07 -28.32 10.83
C ALA A 558 -29.54 -27.86 10.79
N ALA A 559 -29.80 -26.56 10.90
CA ALA A 559 -31.14 -26.01 10.88
C ALA A 559 -31.82 -26.19 9.51
N GLY A 560 -31.10 -25.96 8.42
CA GLY A 560 -31.58 -26.19 7.06
C GLY A 560 -31.96 -27.64 6.79
N THR A 561 -31.22 -28.62 7.32
CA THR A 561 -31.60 -30.04 7.20
C THR A 561 -32.92 -30.35 7.90
N VAL A 562 -33.12 -29.80 9.10
CA VAL A 562 -34.37 -29.95 9.85
C VAL A 562 -35.53 -29.30 9.10
N LEU A 563 -35.34 -28.06 8.61
CA LEU A 563 -36.32 -27.35 7.79
C LEU A 563 -36.65 -28.10 6.50
N GLY A 564 -35.65 -28.63 5.81
CA GLY A 564 -35.81 -29.37 4.56
C GLY A 564 -36.57 -30.68 4.75
N PHE A 565 -36.29 -31.41 5.84
CA PHE A 565 -37.10 -32.58 6.19
C PHE A 565 -38.56 -32.20 6.44
N GLY A 566 -38.80 -31.12 7.19
CA GLY A 566 -40.15 -30.60 7.45
C GLY A 566 -40.90 -30.22 6.17
N LEU A 567 -40.26 -29.43 5.29
CA LEU A 567 -40.81 -29.02 4.00
C LEU A 567 -41.12 -30.21 3.10
N CYS A 568 -40.25 -31.23 3.06
CA CYS A 568 -40.49 -32.46 2.31
C CYS A 568 -41.73 -33.19 2.83
N MET A 569 -41.92 -33.27 4.15
CA MET A 569 -43.08 -33.93 4.76
C MET A 569 -44.39 -33.18 4.45
N VAL A 570 -44.40 -31.84 4.51
CA VAL A 570 -45.55 -31.02 4.13
C VAL A 570 -45.88 -31.22 2.65
N ARG A 571 -44.87 -31.23 1.78
CA ARG A 571 -45.01 -31.45 0.35
C ARG A 571 -45.57 -32.84 0.01
N ARG A 572 -45.25 -33.86 0.82
CA ARG A 572 -45.80 -35.23 0.70
C ARG A 572 -47.13 -35.43 1.45
N SER A 573 -47.66 -34.40 2.09
CA SER A 573 -48.89 -34.53 2.87
C SER A 573 -50.09 -34.83 1.97
N ARG A 574 -51.10 -35.49 2.54
CA ARG A 574 -52.38 -35.77 1.85
C ARG A 574 -53.19 -34.50 1.53
N TYR A 575 -52.89 -33.39 2.21
CA TYR A 575 -53.61 -32.14 2.06
C TYR A 575 -53.05 -31.37 0.85
N ARG A 576 -53.79 -31.41 -0.27
CA ARG A 576 -53.35 -30.81 -1.54
C ARG A 576 -52.99 -29.33 -1.41
N ALA A 577 -53.73 -28.55 -0.64
CA ALA A 577 -53.45 -27.13 -0.43
C ALA A 577 -52.07 -26.90 0.21
N ALA A 578 -51.76 -27.62 1.29
CA ALA A 578 -50.46 -27.50 1.97
C ALA A 578 -49.30 -27.98 1.07
N SER A 579 -49.52 -29.06 0.31
CA SER A 579 -48.53 -29.57 -0.65
C SER A 579 -48.23 -28.57 -1.78
N VAL A 580 -49.27 -27.93 -2.34
CA VAL A 580 -49.13 -26.92 -3.39
C VAL A 580 -48.48 -25.64 -2.84
N LEU A 581 -48.85 -25.19 -1.65
CA LEU A 581 -48.23 -24.01 -1.03
C LEU A 581 -46.74 -24.24 -0.77
N ALA A 582 -46.38 -25.39 -0.18
CA ALA A 582 -44.97 -25.75 0.01
C ALA A 582 -44.22 -25.86 -1.33
N ALA A 583 -44.87 -26.38 -2.37
CA ALA A 583 -44.30 -26.43 -3.72
C ALA A 583 -44.02 -25.03 -4.29
N ALA A 584 -44.94 -24.08 -4.10
CA ALA A 584 -44.79 -22.71 -4.55
C ALA A 584 -43.66 -22.00 -3.79
N LEU A 585 -43.61 -22.14 -2.46
CA LEU A 585 -42.55 -21.56 -1.62
C LEU A 585 -41.16 -22.10 -1.99
N ILE A 586 -41.02 -23.41 -2.17
CA ILE A 586 -39.77 -24.06 -2.60
C ILE A 586 -39.32 -23.48 -3.95
N ARG A 587 -40.22 -23.41 -4.93
CA ARG A 587 -39.89 -22.87 -6.26
C ARG A 587 -39.52 -21.39 -6.22
N LEU A 588 -40.20 -20.61 -5.39
CA LEU A 588 -39.91 -19.19 -5.21
C LEU A 588 -38.49 -19.00 -4.67
N ILE A 589 -38.15 -19.68 -3.57
CA ILE A 589 -36.82 -19.54 -2.94
C ILE A 589 -35.71 -20.05 -3.88
N GLN A 590 -35.93 -21.15 -4.61
CA GLN A 590 -34.97 -21.63 -5.63
C GLN A 590 -34.78 -20.67 -6.80
N GLY A 591 -35.75 -19.79 -7.05
CA GLY A 591 -35.69 -18.79 -8.11
C GLY A 591 -35.01 -17.49 -7.70
N ILE A 592 -34.77 -17.26 -6.40
CA ILE A 592 -34.16 -16.03 -5.89
C ILE A 592 -32.66 -16.29 -5.64
N PRO A 593 -31.75 -15.41 -6.12
CA PRO A 593 -30.33 -15.50 -5.78
C PRO A 593 -30.10 -15.48 -4.26
N SER A 594 -29.17 -16.29 -3.76
CA SER A 594 -28.90 -16.41 -2.32
C SER A 594 -28.47 -15.08 -1.67
N LEU A 595 -27.65 -14.30 -2.38
CA LEU A 595 -27.28 -12.94 -1.97
C LEU A 595 -28.50 -12.02 -1.81
N VAL A 596 -29.42 -12.02 -2.78
CA VAL A 596 -30.63 -11.19 -2.73
C VAL A 596 -31.52 -11.63 -1.56
N LEU A 597 -31.69 -12.93 -1.34
CA LEU A 597 -32.43 -13.45 -0.18
C LEU A 597 -31.81 -12.97 1.13
N LEU A 598 -30.47 -13.00 1.24
CA LEU A 598 -29.74 -12.53 2.41
C LEU A 598 -29.99 -11.04 2.67
N MET A 599 -29.85 -10.21 1.64
CA MET A 599 -30.07 -8.76 1.71
C MET A 599 -31.52 -8.43 2.09
N VAL A 600 -32.51 -9.09 1.48
CA VAL A 600 -33.93 -8.89 1.82
C VAL A 600 -34.21 -9.27 3.27
N LEU A 601 -33.65 -10.39 3.73
CA LEU A 601 -33.83 -10.80 5.13
C LEU A 601 -33.20 -9.79 6.09
N TYR A 602 -32.01 -9.29 5.79
CA TYR A 602 -31.28 -8.37 6.67
C TYR A 602 -31.84 -6.94 6.66
N TYR A 603 -32.02 -6.34 5.49
CA TYR A 603 -32.40 -4.92 5.34
C TYR A 603 -33.91 -4.66 5.31
N ILE A 604 -34.75 -5.68 5.08
CA ILE A 604 -36.21 -5.50 4.96
C ILE A 604 -36.94 -6.29 6.03
N VAL A 605 -36.80 -7.62 6.06
CA VAL A 605 -37.62 -8.48 6.94
C VAL A 605 -37.23 -8.33 8.41
N PHE A 606 -35.92 -8.31 8.70
CA PHE A 606 -35.38 -8.20 10.05
C PHE A 606 -34.82 -6.81 10.37
N ALA A 607 -35.10 -5.80 9.55
CA ALA A 607 -34.63 -4.42 9.72
C ALA A 607 -34.86 -3.90 11.14
N SER A 608 -36.08 -4.05 11.66
CA SER A 608 -36.48 -3.61 12.99
C SER A 608 -36.00 -4.50 14.14
N THR A 609 -35.25 -5.57 13.86
CA THR A 609 -34.77 -6.51 14.88
C THR A 609 -33.28 -6.34 15.14
N ARG A 610 -32.90 -6.49 16.41
CA ARG A 610 -31.51 -6.42 16.89
C ARG A 610 -30.75 -7.75 16.74
N LEU A 611 -31.14 -8.58 15.76
CA LEU A 611 -30.43 -9.82 15.48
C LEU A 611 -29.11 -9.51 14.80
N SER A 612 -28.03 -10.17 15.22
CA SER A 612 -26.73 -10.01 14.58
C SER A 612 -26.75 -10.51 13.14
N GLY A 613 -25.90 -9.93 12.28
CA GLY A 613 -25.78 -10.35 10.88
C GLY A 613 -25.47 -11.83 10.73
N VAL A 614 -24.66 -12.41 11.64
CA VAL A 614 -24.36 -13.84 11.68
C VAL A 614 -25.62 -14.69 11.88
N VAL A 615 -26.53 -14.29 12.77
CA VAL A 615 -27.79 -15.01 13.00
C VAL A 615 -28.70 -14.91 11.77
N ILE A 616 -28.78 -13.74 11.15
CA ILE A 616 -29.58 -13.54 9.94
C ILE A 616 -28.99 -14.35 8.77
N ALA A 617 -27.66 -14.41 8.63
CA ALA A 617 -26.99 -15.27 7.66
C ALA A 617 -27.30 -16.75 7.90
N ILE A 618 -27.25 -17.22 9.16
CA ILE A 618 -27.65 -18.58 9.52
C ILE A 618 -29.09 -18.85 9.09
N LEU A 619 -30.03 -17.94 9.35
CA LEU A 619 -31.43 -18.09 8.95
C LEU A 619 -31.59 -18.14 7.42
N ALA A 620 -30.97 -17.19 6.72
CA ALA A 620 -31.03 -17.08 5.26
C ALA A 620 -30.50 -18.35 4.58
N PHE A 621 -29.31 -18.80 4.98
CA PHE A 621 -28.71 -20.02 4.42
C PHE A 621 -29.43 -21.28 4.90
N SER A 622 -30.02 -21.31 6.10
CA SER A 622 -30.87 -22.43 6.54
C SER A 622 -32.11 -22.58 5.66
N ILE A 623 -32.76 -21.46 5.33
CA ILE A 623 -33.94 -21.45 4.46
C ILE A 623 -33.55 -21.89 3.05
N ASN A 624 -32.50 -21.30 2.49
CA ASN A 624 -31.99 -21.64 1.16
C ASN A 624 -31.59 -23.12 1.09
N PHE A 625 -30.68 -23.56 1.95
CA PHE A 625 -30.21 -24.95 2.02
C PHE A 625 -31.36 -25.93 2.28
N GLY A 626 -32.27 -25.60 3.19
CA GLY A 626 -33.41 -26.46 3.53
C GLY A 626 -34.37 -26.71 2.37
N VAL A 627 -34.57 -25.72 1.50
CA VAL A 627 -35.39 -25.88 0.30
C VAL A 627 -34.75 -26.89 -0.68
N TYR A 628 -33.43 -26.82 -0.90
CA TYR A 628 -32.71 -27.80 -1.71
C TYR A 628 -32.72 -29.19 -1.07
N VAL A 629 -32.44 -29.27 0.24
CA VAL A 629 -32.50 -30.53 0.99
C VAL A 629 -33.89 -31.17 0.93
N SER A 630 -34.97 -30.38 0.98
CA SER A 630 -36.34 -30.89 0.83
C SER A 630 -36.55 -31.63 -0.50
N GLU A 631 -36.10 -31.05 -1.61
CA GLU A 631 -36.22 -31.69 -2.92
C GLU A 631 -35.30 -32.91 -3.07
N MET A 632 -34.12 -32.87 -2.48
CA MET A 632 -33.21 -34.03 -2.44
C MET A 632 -33.83 -35.19 -1.68
N ILE A 633 -34.35 -34.94 -0.47
CA ILE A 633 -35.02 -35.96 0.35
C ILE A 633 -36.22 -36.54 -0.40
N ARG A 634 -37.06 -35.68 -0.99
CA ARG A 634 -38.22 -36.12 -1.77
C ARG A 634 -37.81 -37.04 -2.92
N THR A 635 -36.85 -36.61 -3.73
CA THR A 635 -36.36 -37.37 -4.89
C THR A 635 -35.68 -38.67 -4.46
N GLY A 636 -34.93 -38.66 -3.36
CA GLY A 636 -34.31 -39.86 -2.79
C GLY A 636 -35.31 -40.89 -2.27
N ILE A 637 -36.42 -40.45 -1.67
CA ILE A 637 -37.51 -41.35 -1.26
C ILE A 637 -38.25 -41.90 -2.49
N ASP A 638 -38.51 -41.05 -3.48
CA ASP A 638 -39.23 -41.43 -4.72
C ASP A 638 -38.39 -42.37 -5.62
N ALA A 639 -37.07 -42.39 -5.45
CA ALA A 639 -36.17 -43.34 -6.11
C ALA A 639 -36.30 -44.78 -5.57
N VAL A 640 -36.89 -44.98 -4.38
CA VAL A 640 -37.12 -46.31 -3.82
C VAL A 640 -38.40 -46.91 -4.43
N ASP A 641 -38.28 -48.10 -5.01
CA ASP A 641 -39.37 -48.80 -5.69
C ASP A 641 -40.63 -48.93 -4.81
N ARG A 642 -41.80 -48.66 -5.40
CA ARG A 642 -43.09 -48.72 -4.68
C ARG A 642 -43.41 -50.10 -4.12
N GLY A 643 -42.95 -51.17 -4.78
CA GLY A 643 -43.08 -52.54 -4.30
C GLY A 643 -42.40 -52.79 -2.96
N GLN A 644 -41.36 -52.02 -2.59
CA GLN A 644 -40.76 -52.10 -1.25
C GLN A 644 -41.71 -51.58 -0.16
N TRP A 645 -42.50 -50.56 -0.47
CA TRP A 645 -43.53 -50.06 0.43
C TRP A 645 -44.68 -51.06 0.61
N GLU A 646 -45.11 -51.66 -0.49
CA GLU A 646 -46.20 -52.66 -0.52
C GLU A 646 -45.80 -53.97 0.19
N ALA A 647 -44.59 -54.47 -0.06
CA ALA A 647 -44.05 -55.66 0.59
C ALA A 647 -43.90 -55.49 2.10
N ALA A 648 -43.42 -54.32 2.55
CA ALA A 648 -43.32 -54.02 3.98
C ALA A 648 -44.70 -53.99 4.66
N ALA A 649 -45.69 -53.39 4.00
CA ALA A 649 -47.06 -53.37 4.49
C ALA A 649 -47.67 -54.79 4.56
N ALA A 650 -47.39 -55.64 3.56
CA ALA A 650 -47.82 -57.05 3.56
C ALA A 650 -47.18 -57.88 4.69
N LEU A 651 -45.96 -57.55 5.10
CA LEU A 651 -45.27 -58.14 6.25
C LEU A 651 -45.72 -57.54 7.60
N GLY A 652 -46.76 -56.71 7.63
CA GLY A 652 -47.32 -56.13 8.85
C GLY A 652 -46.53 -54.94 9.42
N PHE A 653 -45.58 -54.37 8.67
CA PHE A 653 -44.90 -53.15 9.10
C PHE A 653 -45.83 -51.95 8.99
N GLY A 654 -45.97 -51.19 10.08
CA GLY A 654 -46.61 -49.88 10.04
C GLY A 654 -45.74 -48.83 9.31
N ARG A 655 -46.37 -47.77 8.78
CA ARG A 655 -45.70 -46.73 7.97
C ARG A 655 -44.40 -46.19 8.56
N ALA A 656 -44.36 -45.95 9.88
CA ALA A 656 -43.16 -45.46 10.55
C ALA A 656 -42.01 -46.48 10.48
N LYS A 657 -42.27 -47.75 10.81
CA LYS A 657 -41.25 -48.81 10.74
C LYS A 657 -40.83 -49.09 9.30
N THR A 658 -41.76 -49.07 8.34
CA THR A 658 -41.45 -49.18 6.91
C THR A 658 -40.48 -48.09 6.48
N PHE A 659 -40.79 -46.83 6.82
CA PHE A 659 -39.91 -45.72 6.50
C PHE A 659 -38.53 -45.84 7.15
N THR A 660 -38.46 -45.99 8.48
CA THR A 660 -37.18 -45.95 9.19
C THR A 660 -36.27 -47.15 8.92
N LYS A 661 -36.84 -48.35 8.73
CA LYS A 661 -36.04 -49.58 8.59
C LYS A 661 -35.77 -50.00 7.15
N ILE A 662 -36.63 -49.62 6.19
CA ILE A 662 -36.54 -50.10 4.82
C ILE A 662 -36.26 -48.96 3.87
N ILE A 663 -37.08 -47.90 3.88
CA ILE A 663 -37.02 -46.85 2.86
C ILE A 663 -35.91 -45.85 3.14
N ALA A 664 -35.83 -45.29 4.35
CA ALA A 664 -34.86 -44.26 4.72
C ALA A 664 -33.39 -44.69 4.51
N PRO A 665 -32.96 -45.93 4.85
CA PRO A 665 -31.60 -46.37 4.56
C PRO A 665 -31.29 -46.45 3.06
N GLN A 666 -32.27 -46.79 2.22
CA GLN A 666 -32.12 -46.83 0.77
C GLN A 666 -32.10 -45.42 0.18
N ALA A 667 -33.06 -44.57 0.57
CA ALA A 667 -33.13 -43.17 0.17
C ALA A 667 -31.87 -42.40 0.56
N ALA A 668 -31.33 -42.63 1.76
CA ALA A 668 -30.10 -41.98 2.23
C ALA A 668 -28.89 -42.23 1.30
N ARG A 669 -28.79 -43.39 0.65
CA ARG A 669 -27.72 -43.68 -0.33
C ARG A 669 -27.85 -42.86 -1.61
N HIS A 670 -29.06 -42.47 -1.98
CA HIS A 670 -29.31 -41.57 -3.10
C HIS A 670 -29.15 -40.09 -2.71
N ILE A 671 -29.53 -39.73 -1.48
CA ILE A 671 -29.50 -38.35 -0.98
C ILE A 671 -28.08 -37.89 -0.67
N LEU A 672 -27.28 -38.73 0.01
CA LEU A 672 -26.00 -38.32 0.60
C LEU A 672 -24.98 -37.75 -0.41
N PRO A 673 -24.82 -38.30 -1.64
CA PRO A 673 -23.91 -37.73 -2.63
C PRO A 673 -24.30 -36.31 -3.06
N VAL A 674 -25.61 -36.07 -3.24
CA VAL A 674 -26.14 -34.75 -3.66
C VAL A 674 -26.08 -33.77 -2.50
N TYR A 675 -26.47 -34.21 -1.31
CA TYR A 675 -26.40 -33.43 -0.07
C TYR A 675 -24.98 -32.94 0.21
N LYS A 676 -23.97 -33.78 -0.03
CA LYS A 676 -22.56 -33.39 0.11
C LYS A 676 -22.19 -32.24 -0.84
N GLY A 677 -22.61 -32.32 -2.10
CA GLY A 677 -22.38 -31.24 -3.08
C GLY A 677 -23.03 -29.93 -2.65
N GLU A 678 -24.27 -30.01 -2.17
CA GLU A 678 -25.00 -28.83 -1.68
C GLU A 678 -24.35 -28.21 -0.46
N LEU A 679 -23.88 -29.03 0.49
CA LEU A 679 -23.23 -28.52 1.70
C LEU A 679 -21.92 -27.79 1.35
N ILE A 680 -21.16 -28.28 0.37
CA ILE A 680 -19.96 -27.59 -0.14
C ILE A 680 -20.36 -26.28 -0.83
N SER A 681 -21.44 -26.27 -1.63
CA SER A 681 -21.95 -25.08 -2.28
C SER A 681 -22.34 -24.01 -1.25
N MET A 682 -23.05 -24.40 -0.20
CA MET A 682 -23.46 -23.50 0.89
C MET A 682 -22.27 -22.89 1.63
N VAL A 683 -21.21 -23.66 1.91
CA VAL A 683 -19.98 -23.11 2.51
C VAL A 683 -19.38 -22.02 1.61
N LYS A 684 -19.31 -22.25 0.30
CA LYS A 684 -18.80 -21.25 -0.64
C LYS A 684 -19.70 -20.03 -0.72
N MET A 685 -21.02 -20.21 -0.65
CA MET A 685 -21.97 -19.09 -0.63
C MET A 685 -21.83 -18.20 0.61
N THR A 686 -21.15 -18.62 1.68
CA THR A 686 -20.89 -17.72 2.82
C THR A 686 -20.03 -16.51 2.44
N SER A 687 -19.26 -16.56 1.35
CA SER A 687 -18.45 -15.43 0.87
C SER A 687 -19.27 -14.17 0.53
N VAL A 688 -20.60 -14.27 0.46
CA VAL A 688 -21.51 -13.15 0.17
C VAL A 688 -22.02 -12.46 1.43
N VAL A 689 -21.66 -12.90 2.64
CA VAL A 689 -22.17 -12.30 3.88
C VAL A 689 -21.55 -10.93 4.19
N GLY A 690 -20.42 -10.58 3.58
CA GLY A 690 -19.85 -9.23 3.67
C GLY A 690 -20.82 -8.11 3.27
N TYR A 691 -21.81 -8.41 2.41
CA TYR A 691 -22.86 -7.48 1.99
C TYR A 691 -23.83 -7.07 3.12
N ILE A 692 -23.81 -7.77 4.25
CA ILE A 692 -24.65 -7.46 5.43
C ILE A 692 -23.78 -7.22 6.68
N ALA A 693 -22.59 -6.65 6.48
CA ALA A 693 -21.67 -6.28 7.57
C ALA A 693 -21.24 -7.48 8.44
N VAL A 694 -21.01 -8.64 7.80
CA VAL A 694 -20.47 -9.83 8.48
C VAL A 694 -19.09 -10.13 7.92
N GLU A 695 -18.10 -10.18 8.80
CA GLU A 695 -16.72 -10.52 8.47
C GLU A 695 -16.52 -12.03 8.42
N ASP A 696 -16.63 -12.60 7.23
CA ASP A 696 -16.26 -13.98 6.96
C ASP A 696 -14.85 -14.08 6.38
N LEU A 697 -14.43 -15.28 5.98
CA LEU A 697 -13.10 -15.50 5.42
C LEU A 697 -12.80 -14.60 4.20
N THR A 698 -13.74 -14.46 3.27
CA THR A 698 -13.55 -13.58 2.10
C THR A 698 -13.40 -12.13 2.55
N LYS A 699 -14.31 -11.64 3.40
CA LYS A 699 -14.23 -10.25 3.87
C LYS A 699 -12.94 -9.96 4.65
N ALA A 700 -12.49 -10.88 5.51
CA ALA A 700 -11.22 -10.74 6.23
C ALA A 700 -10.02 -10.61 5.28
N THR A 701 -10.00 -11.36 4.18
CA THR A 701 -8.93 -11.23 3.17
C THR A 701 -9.08 -9.98 2.31
N ASP A 702 -10.30 -9.54 2.01
CA ASP A 702 -10.53 -8.25 1.33
C ASP A 702 -9.97 -7.07 2.14
N LEU A 703 -10.11 -7.09 3.48
CA LEU A 703 -9.52 -6.09 4.36
C LEU A 703 -7.98 -6.09 4.34
N ILE A 704 -7.37 -7.27 4.26
CA ILE A 704 -5.91 -7.38 4.12
C ILE A 704 -5.47 -6.79 2.78
N ARG A 705 -6.20 -7.12 1.70
CA ARG A 705 -5.94 -6.61 0.35
C ARG A 705 -6.03 -5.08 0.28
N SER A 706 -7.02 -4.47 0.95
CA SER A 706 -7.14 -3.01 0.97
C SER A 706 -6.00 -2.32 1.70
N ARG A 707 -5.43 -2.94 2.74
CA ARG A 707 -4.25 -2.40 3.44
C ARG A 707 -2.96 -2.58 2.65
N THR A 708 -2.73 -3.77 2.12
CA THR A 708 -1.46 -4.06 1.42
C THR A 708 -1.41 -3.47 0.01
N PHE A 709 -2.57 -3.12 -0.55
CA PHE A 709 -2.76 -2.90 -1.99
C PHE A 709 -2.26 -4.07 -2.85
N GLU A 710 -2.18 -5.27 -2.26
CA GLU A 710 -1.73 -6.48 -2.94
C GLU A 710 -2.92 -7.41 -3.17
N ALA A 711 -3.33 -7.58 -4.43
CA ALA A 711 -4.47 -8.42 -4.76
C ALA A 711 -4.11 -9.90 -4.93
N PHE A 712 -2.95 -10.21 -5.52
CA PHE A 712 -2.63 -11.55 -5.99
C PHE A 712 -2.53 -12.58 -4.86
N PHE A 713 -1.62 -12.38 -3.91
CA PHE A 713 -1.33 -13.38 -2.89
C PHE A 713 -2.50 -13.63 -1.92
N PRO A 714 -3.20 -12.60 -1.39
CA PRO A 714 -4.34 -12.84 -0.50
C PRO A 714 -5.50 -13.61 -1.17
N LEU A 715 -5.75 -13.41 -2.47
CA LEU A 715 -6.76 -14.17 -3.22
C LEU A 715 -6.39 -15.66 -3.36
N ILE A 716 -5.10 -15.97 -3.53
CA ILE A 716 -4.62 -17.36 -3.53
C ILE A 716 -4.83 -17.98 -2.15
N VAL A 717 -4.47 -17.27 -1.08
CA VAL A 717 -4.69 -17.71 0.30
C VAL A 717 -6.17 -18.02 0.55
N THR A 718 -7.07 -17.11 0.18
CA THR A 718 -8.53 -17.29 0.28
C THR A 718 -8.98 -18.56 -0.44
N THR A 719 -8.52 -18.74 -1.68
CA THR A 719 -8.85 -19.91 -2.53
C THR A 719 -8.39 -21.21 -1.88
N VAL A 720 -7.16 -21.25 -1.37
CA VAL A 720 -6.61 -22.42 -0.68
C VAL A 720 -7.38 -22.73 0.59
N LEU A 721 -7.75 -21.72 1.38
CA LEU A 721 -8.48 -21.90 2.64
C LEU A 721 -9.91 -22.42 2.41
N TYR A 722 -10.66 -21.86 1.45
CA TYR A 722 -11.96 -22.42 1.07
C TYR A 722 -11.85 -23.84 0.53
N PHE A 723 -10.80 -24.14 -0.25
CA PHE A 723 -10.54 -25.50 -0.74
C PHE A 723 -10.28 -26.46 0.42
N LEU A 724 -9.41 -26.11 1.36
CA LEU A 724 -9.09 -26.92 2.54
C LEU A 724 -10.33 -27.13 3.41
N LEU A 725 -11.15 -26.10 3.61
CA LEU A 725 -12.42 -26.19 4.34
C LEU A 725 -13.40 -27.15 3.65
N ALA A 726 -13.62 -26.99 2.35
CA ALA A 726 -14.49 -27.87 1.56
C ALA A 726 -13.99 -29.32 1.54
N TRP A 727 -12.66 -29.51 1.48
CA TRP A 727 -12.01 -30.82 1.52
C TRP A 727 -12.15 -31.48 2.90
N ALA A 728 -11.96 -30.73 3.99
CA ALA A 728 -12.14 -31.20 5.35
C ALA A 728 -13.60 -31.66 5.58
N LEU A 729 -14.58 -30.84 5.20
CA LEU A 729 -16.00 -31.18 5.30
C LEU A 729 -16.36 -32.40 4.44
N THR A 730 -15.85 -32.46 3.21
CA THR A 730 -15.98 -33.63 2.33
C THR A 730 -15.48 -34.90 2.98
N SER A 731 -14.32 -34.83 3.63
CA SER A 731 -13.67 -35.98 4.28
C SER A 731 -14.45 -36.42 5.53
N LEU A 732 -14.98 -35.48 6.31
CA LEU A 732 -15.85 -35.76 7.46
C LEU A 732 -17.15 -36.46 7.02
N LEU A 733 -17.77 -36.00 5.92
CA LEU A 733 -18.99 -36.62 5.39
C LEU A 733 -18.74 -38.02 4.81
N GLN A 734 -17.55 -38.29 4.24
CA GLN A 734 -17.18 -39.64 3.82
C GLN A 734 -17.10 -40.63 4.99
N LEU A 735 -16.71 -40.19 6.19
CA LEU A 735 -16.75 -41.06 7.38
C LEU A 735 -18.20 -41.45 7.74
N ALA A 736 -19.16 -40.55 7.57
CA ALA A 736 -20.58 -40.83 7.75
C ALA A 736 -21.10 -41.79 6.66
N GLU A 737 -20.66 -41.62 5.41
CA GLU A 737 -21.03 -42.48 4.27
C GLU A 737 -20.65 -43.95 4.51
N LEU A 738 -19.46 -44.22 5.07
CA LEU A 738 -19.01 -45.58 5.40
C LEU A 738 -19.91 -46.31 6.41
N ARG A 739 -20.59 -45.55 7.28
CA ARG A 739 -21.58 -46.13 8.21
C ARG A 739 -22.89 -46.48 7.50
N ILE A 740 -23.31 -45.69 6.51
CA ILE A 740 -24.61 -45.79 5.82
C ILE A 740 -24.59 -46.79 4.64
N ASP A 741 -23.47 -46.90 3.92
CA ASP A 741 -23.32 -47.84 2.80
C ASP A 741 -22.41 -49.03 3.17
N PRO A 742 -22.98 -50.21 3.49
CA PRO A 742 -22.22 -51.43 3.77
C PRO A 742 -21.32 -51.86 2.61
N LYS A 743 -21.67 -51.50 1.35
CA LYS A 743 -20.85 -51.86 0.18
C LYS A 743 -19.55 -51.06 0.08
N ARG A 744 -19.46 -49.94 0.82
CA ARG A 744 -18.26 -49.09 0.88
C ARG A 744 -17.40 -49.33 2.11
N ARG A 745 -17.82 -50.21 3.03
CA ARG A 745 -17.01 -50.61 4.18
C ARG A 745 -15.77 -51.38 3.67
N PRO A 746 -14.55 -50.99 4.08
CA PRO A 746 -13.31 -51.60 3.61
C PRO A 746 -13.16 -53.06 4.05
#